data_AF-A0A952UVJ2-F1
#
_entry.id   AF-A0A952UVJ2-F1
#
_cell.length_a   1.000
_cell.length_b   1.000
_cell.length_c   1.000
_cell.angle_alpha   90.00
_cell.angle_beta   90.00
_cell.angle_gamma   90.00
#
_symmetry.space_group_name_H-M   'P 1'
#
loop_
_entity.id
_entity.type
_entity.pdbx_description
1 polymer ?
#
loop_
_entity_poly.entity_id
_entity_poly.type
_entity_poly.pdbx_seq_one_letter_code
_entity_poly.pdbx_strand_id
1 'polypeptide(L)'
;MAVTSGPDPGTCEGANTCSTAGTCLKIQGEACGGAGECASGHCVDGVCCADDCGGGNPNDCRACNVPGSLGTCSVRPIDTVCRPAETGRLCDVAEQCDGISTECPVDGVRDATYECRSPSCAGATATLATLCNGSSKDCPAPTTQPCNPYVCGPTACNTTCSGDAQCASTAWCNNLNQCTPKFNLGLACSESRQCSSGQCVDGVCCNAACGGQCQACNLPGQLGQCAVVTGAPRGGRPACAGDGGACSGACDGTNPTSCAMPAGETECRASTCSAGQEVTATFCDGSGSCPAASSVVDCGAYRCGPIACLTSCTTDSQCITGFRCAGGACVTGAPNGAACSAGTECSSGVCADGVCCDTPCNGQCEACANPGSVGTCSAVTGAPVGGRPACSDDGSVCGGSCNGVQRTACAYPNVATECRAAACAAGEATFAATCNGAGACPAEETLTCPTGTCAGDLCDGDCQVDGQCSAGAEFCAAGVCTPLRSNGAQCSRDSMCVSGRCVDGTCCNRACGGQCEACNVAGSEGICSPVSGAPRGARPPCADDGTSCGGSCDGVDGSQCSYPTASTVCRGASCVADIATLEGRCSGSGSCSSQQQVACAPYSCSGSACDQCTSDSGCASGQFCGGGRCLAVQPDGSVCSGDGQCASGHCVDGVCCDTACEGQCASCAEPGTIGVCSPIAGSPRGGRASCGGTGVCAGSCEGTSQSCVFPGGSVTCAAGSCQDGVATPSSVCNGSGSCLSGSARACHPYACSGDRCATQCAAPSDCAEGFDCVAGACEALGVGGAGGVGGSGGAGGVGGSGGSSVGASGGTGGTALPDAGPVGGAAGAPRIEAIDTGSGCSVGPVRGADRAPWALLLGLAGLAAYGARGRRRTTNIRRGADGAR
;
A
#
# COMPACT_ATOMS: atom_id res chain seq x y z
N MET A 1 -74.27 98.56 -88.00
CA MET A 1 -74.54 98.38 -86.55
C MET A 1 -73.50 97.43 -85.99
N ALA A 2 -73.23 97.47 -84.69
CA ALA A 2 -72.15 96.69 -84.08
C ALA A 2 -72.58 95.27 -83.69
N VAL A 3 -71.60 94.38 -83.55
CA VAL A 3 -71.60 93.27 -82.59
C VAL A 3 -70.38 93.49 -81.70
N THR A 4 -70.52 93.23 -80.40
CA THR A 4 -69.49 93.49 -79.38
C THR A 4 -69.09 92.21 -78.66
N SER A 5 -67.89 92.23 -78.06
CA SER A 5 -67.32 91.24 -77.12
C SER A 5 -67.19 89.79 -77.62
N GLY A 6 -65.96 89.44 -78.01
CA GLY A 6 -65.39 88.09 -78.03
C GLY A 6 -63.85 88.23 -78.08
N PRO A 7 -63.07 87.47 -77.29
CA PRO A 7 -61.61 87.57 -77.30
C PRO A 7 -60.99 86.88 -78.54
N ASP A 8 -59.76 87.29 -78.87
CA ASP A 8 -58.98 86.80 -80.02
C ASP A 8 -58.62 85.31 -79.86
N PRO A 9 -58.76 84.44 -80.89
CA PRO A 9 -58.42 83.01 -80.80
C PRO A 9 -56.90 82.74 -80.88
N GLY A 10 -56.08 83.59 -80.23
CA GLY A 10 -54.62 83.58 -80.33
C GLY A 10 -53.86 83.33 -79.01
N THR A 11 -54.53 83.31 -77.86
CA THR A 11 -53.87 83.20 -76.54
C THR A 11 -54.23 81.90 -75.82
N CYS A 12 -53.27 80.99 -75.71
CA CYS A 12 -53.32 79.88 -74.77
C CYS A 12 -53.09 80.41 -73.34
N GLU A 13 -53.90 79.98 -72.37
CA GLU A 13 -53.69 80.35 -70.97
C GLU A 13 -52.67 79.43 -70.28
N GLY A 14 -51.94 79.98 -69.30
CA GLY A 14 -50.90 79.25 -68.54
C GLY A 14 -49.57 79.07 -69.30
N ALA A 15 -48.80 78.05 -68.93
CA ALA A 15 -47.51 77.71 -69.51
C ALA A 15 -47.64 76.97 -70.86
N ASN A 16 -48.42 77.54 -71.77
CA ASN A 16 -48.78 76.92 -73.06
C ASN A 16 -48.50 77.89 -74.23
N THR A 17 -48.22 77.34 -75.39
CA THR A 17 -48.04 78.06 -76.66
C THR A 17 -48.85 77.41 -77.77
N CYS A 18 -49.16 78.17 -78.82
CA CYS A 18 -50.05 77.71 -79.89
C CYS A 18 -49.25 77.04 -81.02
N SER A 19 -49.65 75.84 -81.42
CA SER A 19 -49.07 75.14 -82.58
C SER A 19 -49.53 75.76 -83.90
N THR A 20 -48.85 75.44 -85.00
CA THR A 20 -49.27 75.84 -86.36
C THR A 20 -50.63 75.26 -86.80
N ALA A 21 -51.19 74.32 -86.03
CA ALA A 21 -52.53 73.76 -86.21
C ALA A 21 -53.60 74.38 -85.28
N GLY A 22 -53.25 75.38 -84.46
CA GLY A 22 -54.18 76.03 -83.52
C GLY A 22 -54.37 75.31 -82.19
N THR A 23 -53.58 74.27 -81.91
CA THR A 23 -53.65 73.51 -80.65
C THR A 23 -52.72 74.12 -79.61
N CYS A 24 -53.19 74.34 -78.38
CA CYS A 24 -52.34 74.71 -77.26
C CYS A 24 -51.48 73.52 -76.81
N LEU A 25 -50.17 73.70 -76.82
CA LEU A 25 -49.16 72.73 -76.39
C LEU A 25 -48.33 73.33 -75.25
N LYS A 26 -47.88 72.48 -74.32
CA LYS A 26 -47.07 72.86 -73.17
C LYS A 26 -45.69 73.36 -73.59
N ILE A 27 -45.17 74.37 -72.91
CA ILE A 27 -43.80 74.86 -73.13
C ILE A 27 -42.75 73.91 -72.52
N GLN A 28 -41.47 74.15 -72.80
CA GLN A 28 -40.38 73.35 -72.23
C GLN A 28 -40.36 73.46 -70.70
N GLY A 29 -40.14 72.34 -70.03
CA GLY A 29 -40.06 72.23 -68.56
C GLY A 29 -41.37 71.83 -67.87
N GLU A 30 -42.51 71.94 -68.56
CA GLU A 30 -43.82 71.52 -68.05
C GLU A 30 -43.98 69.98 -68.06
N ALA A 31 -44.72 69.44 -67.09
CA ALA A 31 -44.93 67.99 -66.98
C ALA A 31 -45.87 67.45 -68.08
N CYS A 32 -45.57 66.29 -68.66
CA CYS A 32 -46.28 65.71 -69.81
C CYS A 32 -46.52 64.20 -69.67
N GLY A 33 -47.62 63.70 -70.25
CA GLY A 33 -47.92 62.28 -70.39
C GLY A 33 -47.46 61.67 -71.72
N GLY A 34 -47.21 62.49 -72.75
CA GLY A 34 -46.67 62.03 -74.02
C GLY A 34 -46.25 63.16 -74.98
N ALA A 35 -45.47 62.79 -76.00
CA ALA A 35 -44.82 63.70 -76.96
C ALA A 35 -45.76 64.76 -77.57
N GLY A 36 -46.99 64.37 -77.91
CA GLY A 36 -48.00 65.25 -78.52
C GLY A 36 -48.58 66.33 -77.61
N GLU A 37 -48.22 66.38 -76.33
CA GLU A 37 -48.59 67.48 -75.41
C GLU A 37 -47.61 68.66 -75.49
N CYS A 38 -46.40 68.45 -76.02
CA CYS A 38 -45.27 69.36 -75.91
C CYS A 38 -45.06 70.18 -77.18
N ALA A 39 -44.79 71.48 -77.04
CA ALA A 39 -44.58 72.39 -78.17
C ALA A 39 -43.31 72.07 -78.98
N SER A 40 -42.36 71.35 -78.38
CA SER A 40 -41.17 70.79 -79.03
C SER A 40 -41.42 69.47 -79.75
N GLY A 41 -42.54 68.78 -79.46
CA GLY A 41 -42.80 67.40 -79.90
C GLY A 41 -42.07 66.32 -79.09
N HIS A 42 -41.28 66.68 -78.07
CA HIS A 42 -40.55 65.71 -77.23
C HIS A 42 -41.05 65.77 -75.77
N CYS A 43 -41.49 64.62 -75.25
CA CYS A 43 -41.84 64.44 -73.83
C CYS A 43 -40.91 63.36 -73.28
N VAL A 44 -40.01 63.74 -72.37
CA VAL A 44 -38.91 62.88 -71.90
C VAL A 44 -38.79 63.01 -70.38
N ASP A 45 -38.63 61.89 -69.69
CA ASP A 45 -38.59 61.79 -68.22
C ASP A 45 -39.80 62.44 -67.51
N GLY A 46 -40.93 62.51 -68.20
CA GLY A 46 -42.17 63.13 -67.73
C GLY A 46 -42.26 64.65 -67.91
N VAL A 47 -41.32 65.29 -68.61
CA VAL A 47 -41.36 66.74 -68.91
C VAL A 47 -41.15 67.06 -70.39
N CYS A 48 -41.71 68.19 -70.84
CA CYS A 48 -41.57 68.67 -72.21
C CYS A 48 -40.14 69.15 -72.45
N CYS A 49 -39.44 68.47 -73.36
CA CYS A 49 -38.00 68.60 -73.54
C CYS A 49 -37.63 69.36 -74.82
N ALA A 50 -36.49 70.05 -74.81
CA ALA A 50 -35.98 70.78 -75.97
C ALA A 50 -35.60 69.88 -77.16
N ASP A 51 -35.13 68.65 -76.90
CA ASP A 51 -34.75 67.63 -77.88
C ASP A 51 -35.19 66.22 -77.42
N ASP A 52 -34.95 65.20 -78.24
CA ASP A 52 -35.28 63.78 -77.93
C ASP A 52 -34.63 63.24 -76.64
N CYS A 53 -33.56 63.87 -76.14
CA CYS A 53 -32.96 63.60 -74.84
C CYS A 53 -32.70 62.11 -74.53
N GLY A 54 -32.01 61.43 -75.46
CA GLY A 54 -31.71 59.99 -75.35
C GLY A 54 -32.89 59.07 -75.67
N GLY A 55 -34.06 59.64 -75.96
CA GLY A 55 -35.33 58.92 -76.11
C GLY A 55 -35.98 58.53 -74.78
N GLY A 56 -35.51 59.08 -73.64
CA GLY A 56 -35.94 58.67 -72.31
C GLY A 56 -35.50 57.25 -71.96
N ASN A 57 -34.33 56.83 -72.46
CA ASN A 57 -33.76 55.52 -72.15
C ASN A 57 -33.26 55.51 -70.69
N PRO A 58 -33.83 54.70 -69.79
CA PRO A 58 -33.41 54.67 -68.39
C PRO A 58 -31.96 54.19 -68.20
N ASN A 59 -31.33 53.67 -69.27
CA ASN A 59 -29.97 53.16 -69.28
C ASN A 59 -28.93 54.10 -69.92
N ASP A 60 -29.22 55.41 -70.05
CA ASP A 60 -28.24 56.42 -70.44
C ASP A 60 -27.97 57.46 -69.33
N CYS A 61 -27.11 58.44 -69.61
CA CYS A 61 -26.72 59.50 -68.69
C CYS A 61 -27.28 60.89 -69.06
N ARG A 62 -28.38 60.95 -69.81
CA ARG A 62 -29.17 62.16 -70.08
C ARG A 62 -30.47 62.14 -69.28
N ALA A 63 -30.97 63.32 -68.93
CA ALA A 63 -32.34 63.50 -68.46
C ALA A 63 -32.81 64.93 -68.70
N CYS A 64 -34.11 65.10 -68.89
CA CYS A 64 -34.75 66.41 -69.09
C CYS A 64 -35.48 66.92 -67.84
N ASN A 65 -35.72 66.05 -66.85
CA ASN A 65 -36.31 66.41 -65.55
C ASN A 65 -35.26 66.77 -64.46
N VAL A 66 -34.01 67.03 -64.86
CA VAL A 66 -32.92 67.41 -63.93
C VAL A 66 -33.27 68.71 -63.19
N PRO A 67 -33.23 68.72 -61.84
CA PRO A 67 -33.52 69.92 -61.05
C PRO A 67 -32.64 71.11 -61.45
N GLY A 68 -33.26 72.26 -61.73
CA GLY A 68 -32.58 73.46 -62.20
C GLY A 68 -32.35 73.55 -63.72
N SER A 69 -32.64 72.49 -64.49
CA SER A 69 -32.56 72.49 -65.96
C SER A 69 -33.79 71.84 -66.62
N LEU A 70 -34.94 71.88 -65.94
CA LEU A 70 -36.20 71.29 -66.40
C LEU A 70 -36.54 71.69 -67.85
N GLY A 71 -36.73 70.69 -68.71
CA GLY A 71 -37.05 70.88 -70.13
C GLY A 71 -35.85 71.15 -71.03
N THR A 72 -34.65 71.32 -70.47
CA THR A 72 -33.38 71.36 -71.22
C THR A 72 -32.63 70.07 -70.98
N CYS A 73 -32.40 69.28 -72.02
CA CYS A 73 -31.76 67.99 -71.83
C CYS A 73 -30.34 68.13 -71.30
N SER A 74 -30.11 67.58 -70.12
CA SER A 74 -28.91 67.74 -69.32
C SER A 74 -28.32 66.37 -68.99
N VAL A 75 -27.08 66.32 -68.50
CA VAL A 75 -26.53 65.07 -67.97
C VAL A 75 -27.15 64.74 -66.61
N ARG A 76 -27.36 63.45 -66.33
CA ARG A 76 -27.82 62.96 -65.03
C ARG A 76 -26.74 63.25 -63.97
N PRO A 77 -27.10 63.48 -62.69
CA PRO A 77 -26.12 63.70 -61.63
C PRO A 77 -25.10 62.56 -61.51
N ILE A 78 -23.94 62.86 -60.93
CA ILE A 78 -22.98 61.82 -60.52
C ILE A 78 -23.65 60.81 -59.57
N ASP A 79 -23.16 59.57 -59.57
CA ASP A 79 -23.70 58.42 -58.80
C ASP A 79 -25.12 57.99 -59.20
N THR A 80 -25.71 58.61 -60.24
CA THR A 80 -26.99 58.15 -60.78
C THR A 80 -26.79 56.85 -61.56
N VAL A 81 -27.34 55.74 -61.06
CA VAL A 81 -27.29 54.44 -61.75
C VAL A 81 -27.94 54.54 -63.14
N CYS A 82 -27.14 54.21 -64.15
CA CYS A 82 -27.53 54.06 -65.55
C CYS A 82 -27.45 52.60 -66.03
N ARG A 83 -26.93 51.68 -65.21
CA ARG A 83 -27.14 50.24 -65.40
C ARG A 83 -27.14 49.52 -64.05
N PRO A 84 -28.21 48.82 -63.67
CA PRO A 84 -28.19 47.97 -62.49
C PRO A 84 -27.41 46.68 -62.78
N ALA A 85 -26.62 46.22 -61.81
CA ALA A 85 -25.94 44.92 -61.87
C ALA A 85 -26.95 43.78 -62.12
N GLU A 86 -26.60 42.83 -63.00
CA GLU A 86 -27.52 41.80 -63.45
C GLU A 86 -27.87 40.80 -62.32
N THR A 87 -29.16 40.57 -62.11
CA THR A 87 -29.66 39.80 -60.95
C THR A 87 -29.16 38.36 -60.99
N GLY A 88 -28.26 38.02 -60.05
CA GLY A 88 -27.61 36.70 -59.93
C GLY A 88 -26.14 36.69 -60.35
N ARG A 89 -25.64 37.72 -61.03
CA ARG A 89 -24.24 37.85 -61.43
C ARG A 89 -23.41 38.53 -60.34
N LEU A 90 -22.89 37.71 -59.42
CA LEU A 90 -22.22 38.20 -58.20
C LEU A 90 -20.86 38.91 -58.43
N CYS A 91 -20.30 38.87 -59.66
CA CYS A 91 -19.13 39.66 -60.06
C CYS A 91 -19.49 40.87 -60.93
N ASP A 92 -20.77 41.22 -61.01
CA ASP A 92 -21.24 42.35 -61.78
C ASP A 92 -21.22 43.67 -60.99
N VAL A 93 -21.14 44.78 -61.71
CA VAL A 93 -21.09 46.15 -61.20
C VAL A 93 -22.35 46.89 -61.65
N ALA A 94 -22.72 47.97 -60.97
CA ALA A 94 -23.76 48.87 -61.45
C ALA A 94 -23.09 50.12 -62.00
N GLU A 95 -23.21 50.36 -63.31
CA GLU A 95 -22.66 51.57 -63.92
C GLU A 95 -23.45 52.80 -63.48
N GLN A 96 -22.72 53.83 -63.08
CA GLN A 96 -23.23 55.11 -62.59
C GLN A 96 -22.72 56.23 -63.52
N CYS A 97 -23.53 57.27 -63.70
CA CYS A 97 -23.10 58.47 -64.41
C CYS A 97 -22.00 59.19 -63.62
N ASP A 98 -21.05 59.78 -64.35
CA ASP A 98 -19.95 60.60 -63.82
C ASP A 98 -20.35 62.09 -63.67
N GLY A 99 -21.58 62.46 -64.07
CA GLY A 99 -22.05 63.83 -64.13
C GLY A 99 -21.51 64.67 -65.30
N ILE A 100 -20.88 64.03 -66.30
CA ILE A 100 -20.22 64.72 -67.43
C ILE A 100 -20.54 64.03 -68.77
N SER A 101 -20.51 62.69 -68.81
CA SER A 101 -20.89 61.86 -69.95
C SER A 101 -22.40 61.88 -70.19
N THR A 102 -22.79 61.83 -71.46
CA THR A 102 -24.18 61.62 -71.89
C THR A 102 -24.51 60.13 -72.10
N GLU A 103 -23.49 59.29 -72.30
CA GLU A 103 -23.63 57.84 -72.41
C GLU A 103 -23.30 57.16 -71.07
N CYS A 104 -24.01 56.09 -70.75
CA CYS A 104 -23.68 55.25 -69.60
C CYS A 104 -22.32 54.56 -69.80
N PRO A 105 -21.46 54.42 -68.77
CA PRO A 105 -20.18 53.72 -68.89
C PRO A 105 -20.26 52.31 -69.46
N VAL A 106 -19.10 51.80 -69.87
CA VAL A 106 -18.96 50.43 -70.38
C VAL A 106 -19.22 49.39 -69.30
N ASP A 107 -19.84 48.30 -69.74
CA ASP A 107 -20.36 47.18 -68.96
C ASP A 107 -19.28 46.51 -68.07
N GLY A 108 -19.26 46.82 -66.78
CA GLY A 108 -18.15 46.53 -65.87
C GLY A 108 -18.04 45.09 -65.37
N VAL A 109 -16.97 44.81 -64.63
CA VAL A 109 -16.80 43.58 -63.83
C VAL A 109 -16.04 43.92 -62.56
N ARG A 110 -16.33 43.19 -61.47
CA ARG A 110 -15.57 43.32 -60.22
C ARG A 110 -14.15 42.78 -60.39
N ASP A 111 -13.22 43.41 -59.71
CA ASP A 111 -11.80 43.07 -59.76
C ASP A 111 -11.50 41.68 -59.18
N ALA A 112 -10.29 41.18 -59.43
CA ALA A 112 -9.90 39.82 -59.04
C ALA A 112 -9.68 39.61 -57.52
N THR A 113 -9.94 40.61 -56.67
CA THR A 113 -9.87 40.51 -55.20
C THR A 113 -11.25 40.54 -54.53
N TYR A 114 -12.34 40.78 -55.27
CA TYR A 114 -13.69 40.77 -54.72
C TYR A 114 -14.17 39.34 -54.40
N GLU A 115 -14.52 39.07 -53.14
CA GLU A 115 -15.11 37.81 -52.71
C GLU A 115 -16.59 37.72 -53.14
N CYS A 116 -16.86 36.97 -54.21
CA CYS A 116 -18.21 36.74 -54.72
C CYS A 116 -18.90 35.52 -54.10
N ARG A 117 -18.18 34.71 -53.32
CA ARG A 117 -18.74 33.59 -52.55
C ARG A 117 -17.89 33.31 -51.31
N SER A 118 -18.46 33.54 -50.13
CA SER A 118 -17.75 33.39 -48.86
C SER A 118 -17.38 31.94 -48.51
N PRO A 119 -16.27 31.71 -47.80
CA PRO A 119 -15.86 30.38 -47.37
C PRO A 119 -16.87 29.79 -46.38
N SER A 120 -17.14 28.50 -46.53
CA SER A 120 -18.12 27.79 -45.71
C SER A 120 -17.70 26.33 -45.51
N CYS A 121 -18.00 25.75 -44.35
CA CYS A 121 -17.58 24.39 -44.05
C CYS A 121 -18.77 23.56 -43.52
N ALA A 122 -19.00 22.40 -44.12
CA ALA A 122 -20.09 21.50 -43.74
C ALA A 122 -19.55 20.07 -43.53
N GLY A 123 -19.75 19.52 -42.32
CA GLY A 123 -19.31 18.18 -41.95
C GLY A 123 -17.80 17.98 -42.04
N ALA A 124 -17.34 17.36 -43.12
CA ALA A 124 -15.93 17.03 -43.37
C ALA A 124 -15.36 17.70 -44.64
N THR A 125 -16.03 18.71 -45.17
CA THR A 125 -15.63 19.40 -46.41
C THR A 125 -15.73 20.92 -46.27
N ALA A 126 -14.61 21.60 -46.47
CA ALA A 126 -14.55 23.04 -46.63
C ALA A 126 -14.80 23.43 -48.08
N THR A 127 -15.54 24.51 -48.28
CA THR A 127 -15.64 25.26 -49.54
C THR A 127 -14.83 26.54 -49.36
N LEU A 128 -13.86 26.76 -50.25
CA LEU A 128 -12.96 27.91 -50.14
C LEU A 128 -13.64 29.20 -50.61
N ALA A 129 -13.12 30.34 -50.14
CA ALA A 129 -13.51 31.65 -50.62
C ALA A 129 -13.36 31.71 -52.15
N THR A 130 -14.41 32.14 -52.85
CA THR A 130 -14.40 32.28 -54.30
C THR A 130 -14.32 33.75 -54.67
N LEU A 131 -13.21 34.13 -55.30
CA LEU A 131 -12.96 35.47 -55.81
C LEU A 131 -13.51 35.61 -57.24
N CYS A 132 -13.86 36.84 -57.63
CA CYS A 132 -14.01 37.19 -59.04
C CYS A 132 -12.69 37.01 -59.80
N ASN A 133 -12.77 36.91 -61.12
CA ASN A 133 -11.60 36.71 -61.99
C ASN A 133 -11.20 37.98 -62.78
N GLY A 134 -11.75 39.15 -62.43
CA GLY A 134 -11.51 40.42 -63.14
C GLY A 134 -11.94 40.45 -64.61
N SER A 135 -12.75 39.48 -65.07
CA SER A 135 -13.07 39.31 -66.50
C SER A 135 -14.44 38.66 -66.79
N SER A 136 -15.17 38.22 -65.76
CA SER A 136 -16.49 37.60 -65.83
C SER A 136 -17.45 38.26 -64.85
N LYS A 137 -18.68 38.54 -65.27
CA LYS A 137 -19.79 38.93 -64.39
C LYS A 137 -20.29 37.76 -63.54
N ASP A 138 -20.12 36.52 -64.02
CA ASP A 138 -20.45 35.31 -63.27
C ASP A 138 -19.32 34.94 -62.29
N CYS A 139 -19.67 34.72 -61.02
CA CYS A 139 -18.77 34.23 -59.98
C CYS A 139 -18.36 32.77 -60.24
N PRO A 140 -17.06 32.41 -60.18
CA PRO A 140 -16.59 31.07 -60.47
C PRO A 140 -17.26 29.93 -59.68
N ALA A 141 -17.09 28.70 -60.17
CA ALA A 141 -17.55 27.51 -59.48
C ALA A 141 -16.80 27.34 -58.13
N PRO A 142 -17.49 26.99 -57.04
CA PRO A 142 -16.87 26.83 -55.72
C PRO A 142 -15.85 25.68 -55.71
N THR A 143 -14.68 25.92 -55.11
CA THR A 143 -13.66 24.89 -54.90
C THR A 143 -13.79 24.28 -53.50
N THR A 144 -13.57 22.97 -53.38
CA THR A 144 -13.80 22.22 -52.13
C THR A 144 -12.58 21.39 -51.72
N GLN A 145 -12.37 21.23 -50.42
CA GLN A 145 -11.26 20.49 -49.82
C GLN A 145 -11.77 19.60 -48.66
N PRO A 146 -11.34 18.32 -48.57
CA PRO A 146 -11.65 17.46 -47.43
C PRO A 146 -10.82 17.84 -46.18
N CYS A 147 -11.43 17.75 -45.01
CA CYS A 147 -10.79 18.15 -43.74
C CYS A 147 -10.03 17.05 -43.00
N ASN A 148 -10.21 15.78 -43.36
CA ASN A 148 -9.59 14.59 -42.75
C ASN A 148 -8.07 14.79 -42.52
N PRO A 149 -7.54 14.64 -41.28
CA PRO A 149 -8.12 14.00 -40.09
C PRO A 149 -8.97 14.89 -39.17
N TYR A 150 -9.23 16.14 -39.54
CA TYR A 150 -10.05 17.09 -38.81
C TYR A 150 -11.50 17.13 -39.35
N VAL A 151 -12.42 17.72 -38.59
CA VAL A 151 -13.74 18.16 -39.10
C VAL A 151 -13.74 19.66 -39.40
N CYS A 152 -14.85 20.15 -39.97
CA CYS A 152 -15.10 21.57 -40.15
C CYS A 152 -15.07 22.37 -38.84
N GLY A 153 -14.42 23.53 -38.88
CA GLY A 153 -14.70 24.67 -38.02
C GLY A 153 -15.75 25.59 -38.65
N PRO A 154 -15.87 26.86 -38.23
CA PRO A 154 -16.93 27.76 -38.69
C PRO A 154 -16.94 28.05 -40.20
N THR A 155 -15.77 28.25 -40.80
CA THR A 155 -15.61 28.64 -42.22
C THR A 155 -14.57 27.82 -42.98
N ALA A 156 -13.71 27.08 -42.28
CA ALA A 156 -12.65 26.25 -42.84
C ALA A 156 -12.45 24.97 -42.00
N CYS A 157 -11.64 24.03 -42.50
CA CYS A 157 -11.22 22.87 -41.72
C CYS A 157 -10.43 23.31 -40.47
N ASN A 158 -10.62 22.62 -39.34
CA ASN A 158 -9.72 22.79 -38.20
C ASN A 158 -8.31 22.31 -38.59
N THR A 159 -7.26 22.93 -38.04
CA THR A 159 -5.84 22.57 -38.27
C THR A 159 -5.14 22.08 -37.00
N THR A 160 -5.79 22.26 -35.86
CA THR A 160 -5.42 21.75 -34.53
C THR A 160 -6.69 21.28 -33.83
N CYS A 161 -6.54 20.61 -32.69
CA CYS A 161 -7.64 20.21 -31.83
C CYS A 161 -7.32 20.50 -30.36
N SER A 162 -8.37 20.79 -29.58
CA SER A 162 -8.37 20.78 -28.12
C SER A 162 -9.20 19.62 -27.55
N GLY A 163 -9.95 18.90 -28.40
CA GLY A 163 -10.62 17.66 -28.06
C GLY A 163 -11.06 16.86 -29.30
N ASP A 164 -11.47 15.61 -29.09
CA ASP A 164 -11.78 14.67 -30.18
C ASP A 164 -12.94 15.13 -31.09
N ALA A 165 -13.79 16.04 -30.64
CA ALA A 165 -14.88 16.63 -31.42
C ALA A 165 -14.41 17.48 -32.62
N GLN A 166 -13.14 17.91 -32.64
CA GLN A 166 -12.51 18.57 -33.81
C GLN A 166 -11.85 17.58 -34.78
N CYS A 167 -11.81 16.30 -34.43
CA CYS A 167 -11.28 15.22 -35.25
C CYS A 167 -12.38 14.50 -36.02
N ALA A 168 -12.06 13.97 -37.20
CA ALA A 168 -12.91 13.00 -37.88
C ALA A 168 -13.13 11.78 -36.97
N SER A 169 -14.26 11.07 -37.10
CA SER A 169 -14.61 9.94 -36.21
C SER A 169 -13.54 8.83 -36.15
N THR A 170 -12.74 8.68 -37.21
CA THR A 170 -11.59 7.77 -37.36
C THR A 170 -10.30 8.26 -36.68
N ALA A 171 -10.32 9.43 -36.05
CA ALA A 171 -9.17 10.08 -35.41
C ALA A 171 -9.50 10.55 -33.99
N TRP A 172 -8.47 10.86 -33.21
CA TRP A 172 -8.55 11.36 -31.83
C TRP A 172 -7.48 12.43 -31.61
N CYS A 173 -7.71 13.33 -30.65
CA CYS A 173 -6.86 14.48 -30.39
C CYS A 173 -5.71 14.10 -29.45
N ASN A 174 -4.48 14.08 -29.97
CA ASN A 174 -3.30 13.75 -29.17
C ASN A 174 -2.83 14.92 -28.30
N ASN A 175 -1.89 14.65 -27.38
CA ASN A 175 -1.34 15.64 -26.46
C ASN A 175 -0.40 16.68 -27.13
N LEU A 176 -0.33 16.68 -28.48
CA LEU A 176 0.33 17.70 -29.31
C LEU A 176 -0.69 18.55 -30.07
N ASN A 177 -1.98 18.48 -29.72
CA ASN A 177 -3.10 19.18 -30.35
C ASN A 177 -3.32 18.80 -31.82
N GLN A 178 -3.01 17.55 -32.19
CA GLN A 178 -3.14 17.01 -33.55
C GLN A 178 -4.13 15.85 -33.59
N CYS A 179 -4.97 15.81 -34.62
CA CYS A 179 -5.87 14.68 -34.86
C CYS A 179 -5.10 13.50 -35.49
N THR A 180 -4.83 12.47 -34.68
CA THR A 180 -4.14 11.24 -35.12
C THR A 180 -5.12 10.10 -35.36
N PRO A 181 -4.86 9.17 -36.30
CA PRO A 181 -5.71 8.00 -36.52
C PRO A 181 -5.93 7.19 -35.24
N LYS A 182 -7.17 6.73 -35.03
CA LYS A 182 -7.49 5.79 -33.95
C LYS A 182 -6.89 4.42 -34.22
N PHE A 183 -6.56 3.73 -33.15
CA PHE A 183 -5.97 2.40 -33.18
C PHE A 183 -7.01 1.34 -33.54
N ASN A 184 -6.55 0.30 -34.25
CA ASN A 184 -7.33 -0.89 -34.56
C ASN A 184 -7.43 -1.84 -33.36
N LEU A 185 -8.34 -2.80 -33.43
CA LEU A 185 -8.49 -3.84 -32.41
C LEU A 185 -7.18 -4.60 -32.17
N GLY A 186 -6.89 -4.89 -30.90
CA GLY A 186 -5.70 -5.63 -30.46
C GLY A 186 -4.41 -4.81 -30.39
N LEU A 187 -4.40 -3.55 -30.85
CA LEU A 187 -3.30 -2.62 -30.59
C LEU A 187 -3.34 -2.11 -29.15
N ALA A 188 -2.18 -1.75 -28.60
CA ALA A 188 -2.05 -1.21 -27.26
C ALA A 188 -2.65 0.21 -27.15
N CYS A 189 -3.20 0.55 -25.99
CA CYS A 189 -3.81 1.85 -25.68
C CYS A 189 -3.66 2.18 -24.20
N SER A 190 -3.76 3.48 -23.87
CA SER A 190 -3.90 3.97 -22.49
C SER A 190 -5.29 4.54 -22.20
N GLU A 191 -6.07 4.91 -23.22
CA GLU A 191 -7.36 5.59 -23.07
C GLU A 191 -8.36 5.14 -24.13
N SER A 192 -9.63 4.96 -23.76
CA SER A 192 -10.69 4.46 -24.66
C SER A 192 -10.90 5.30 -25.93
N ARG A 193 -10.66 6.62 -25.87
CA ARG A 193 -10.75 7.51 -27.04
C ARG A 193 -9.73 7.22 -28.15
N GLN A 194 -8.62 6.57 -27.82
CA GLN A 194 -7.57 6.20 -28.79
C GLN A 194 -8.04 5.07 -29.72
N CYS A 195 -9.05 4.30 -29.32
CA CYS A 195 -9.49 3.09 -30.00
C CYS A 195 -10.63 3.37 -30.99
N SER A 196 -10.59 2.73 -32.16
CA SER A 196 -11.65 2.86 -33.18
C SER A 196 -13.01 2.34 -32.71
N SER A 197 -13.01 1.43 -31.72
CA SER A 197 -14.19 0.91 -31.02
C SER A 197 -14.69 1.79 -29.88
N GLY A 198 -13.92 2.81 -29.47
CA GLY A 198 -14.18 3.58 -28.26
C GLY A 198 -13.98 2.80 -26.96
N GLN A 199 -13.25 1.68 -26.97
CA GLN A 199 -13.03 0.81 -25.80
C GLN A 199 -11.55 0.43 -25.69
N CYS A 200 -10.87 0.92 -24.64
CA CYS A 200 -9.54 0.46 -24.23
C CYS A 200 -9.69 -0.39 -22.97
N VAL A 201 -9.38 -1.69 -23.06
CA VAL A 201 -9.63 -2.66 -21.98
C VAL A 201 -8.38 -3.53 -21.81
N ASP A 202 -7.94 -3.71 -20.56
CA ASP A 202 -6.75 -4.49 -20.20
C ASP A 202 -5.46 -4.08 -20.95
N GLY A 203 -5.40 -2.81 -21.36
CA GLY A 203 -4.29 -2.19 -22.12
C GLY A 203 -4.38 -2.32 -23.64
N VAL A 204 -5.45 -2.87 -24.21
CA VAL A 204 -5.64 -3.05 -25.66
C VAL A 204 -7.00 -2.56 -26.17
N CYS A 205 -7.04 -2.13 -27.43
CA CYS A 205 -8.27 -1.71 -28.08
C CYS A 205 -9.19 -2.90 -28.33
N CYS A 206 -10.36 -2.86 -27.71
CA CYS A 206 -11.26 -4.00 -27.57
C CYS A 206 -12.54 -3.85 -28.40
N ASN A 207 -13.14 -4.95 -28.86
CA ASN A 207 -14.41 -4.92 -29.59
C ASN A 207 -15.64 -4.63 -28.70
N ALA A 208 -15.49 -4.70 -27.38
CA ALA A 208 -16.52 -4.39 -26.39
C ALA A 208 -15.88 -3.85 -25.09
N ALA A 209 -16.70 -3.34 -24.15
CA ALA A 209 -16.21 -2.75 -22.91
C ALA A 209 -15.67 -3.76 -21.87
N CYS A 210 -15.94 -5.06 -22.04
CA CYS A 210 -15.60 -6.14 -21.09
C CYS A 210 -15.85 -5.79 -19.61
N GLY A 211 -17.08 -5.39 -19.25
CA GLY A 211 -17.40 -4.93 -17.89
C GLY A 211 -17.45 -6.04 -16.83
N GLY A 212 -17.54 -7.32 -17.22
CA GLY A 212 -17.66 -8.44 -16.29
C GLY A 212 -16.34 -8.83 -15.61
N GLN A 213 -16.40 -9.35 -14.38
CA GLN A 213 -15.20 -9.73 -13.60
C GLN A 213 -14.34 -10.77 -14.32
N CYS A 214 -14.98 -11.66 -15.09
CA CYS A 214 -14.36 -12.79 -15.77
C CYS A 214 -14.20 -12.61 -17.28
N GLN A 215 -14.18 -11.36 -17.75
CA GLN A 215 -13.85 -11.01 -19.14
C GLN A 215 -12.43 -10.44 -19.25
N ALA A 216 -11.76 -10.71 -20.37
CA ALA A 216 -10.51 -10.04 -20.75
C ALA A 216 -10.42 -9.84 -22.27
N CYS A 217 -9.60 -8.87 -22.68
CA CYS A 217 -9.37 -8.52 -24.08
C CYS A 217 -7.89 -8.62 -24.52
N ASN A 218 -6.96 -8.75 -23.57
CA ASN A 218 -5.53 -8.94 -23.81
C ASN A 218 -5.10 -10.42 -23.89
N LEU A 219 -6.04 -11.30 -24.26
CA LEU A 219 -5.80 -12.75 -24.32
C LEU A 219 -4.86 -13.13 -25.48
N PRO A 220 -3.78 -13.91 -25.23
CA PRO A 220 -2.92 -14.43 -26.29
C PRO A 220 -3.73 -15.23 -27.33
N GLY A 221 -3.64 -14.83 -28.60
CA GLY A 221 -4.43 -15.41 -29.70
C GLY A 221 -5.82 -14.80 -29.91
N GLN A 222 -6.31 -13.94 -29.01
CA GLN A 222 -7.60 -13.25 -29.09
C GLN A 222 -7.48 -11.73 -28.79
N LEU A 223 -6.32 -11.13 -29.04
CA LEU A 223 -6.05 -9.72 -28.76
C LEU A 223 -7.10 -8.80 -29.41
N GLY A 224 -7.77 -7.99 -28.60
CA GLY A 224 -8.83 -7.08 -29.05
C GLY A 224 -10.22 -7.71 -29.18
N GLN A 225 -10.38 -9.00 -28.87
CA GLN A 225 -11.68 -9.66 -28.72
C GLN A 225 -11.99 -9.87 -27.24
N CYS A 226 -13.13 -9.36 -26.81
CA CYS A 226 -13.65 -9.56 -25.46
C CYS A 226 -14.12 -11.01 -25.30
N ALA A 227 -13.40 -11.80 -24.49
CA ALA A 227 -13.74 -13.19 -24.22
C ALA A 227 -13.72 -13.50 -22.72
N VAL A 228 -14.41 -14.57 -22.34
CA VAL A 228 -14.43 -15.09 -20.97
C VAL A 228 -13.14 -15.83 -20.65
N VAL A 229 -12.63 -15.68 -19.42
CA VAL A 229 -11.37 -16.30 -18.98
C VAL A 229 -11.61 -17.51 -18.07
N THR A 230 -10.62 -18.38 -17.98
CA THR A 230 -10.54 -19.48 -17.01
C THR A 230 -9.48 -19.17 -15.95
N GLY A 231 -9.76 -19.43 -14.67
CA GLY A 231 -8.86 -19.15 -13.55
C GLY A 231 -9.08 -17.78 -12.91
N ALA A 232 -8.01 -17.11 -12.48
CA ALA A 232 -8.13 -15.80 -11.84
C ALA A 232 -8.60 -14.69 -12.81
N PRO A 233 -9.35 -13.68 -12.33
CA PRO A 233 -9.61 -12.44 -13.06
C PRO A 233 -8.32 -11.78 -13.58
N ARG A 234 -8.40 -11.09 -14.72
CA ARG A 234 -7.24 -10.46 -15.38
C ARG A 234 -7.29 -8.94 -15.33
N GLY A 235 -6.12 -8.31 -15.47
CA GLY A 235 -5.98 -6.86 -15.36
C GLY A 235 -6.10 -6.39 -13.91
N GLY A 236 -6.55 -5.15 -13.71
CA GLY A 236 -6.79 -4.57 -12.37
C GLY A 236 -8.15 -4.94 -11.76
N ARG A 237 -8.74 -6.08 -12.14
CA ARG A 237 -10.07 -6.50 -11.65
C ARG A 237 -9.96 -7.04 -10.22
N PRO A 238 -10.97 -6.82 -9.36
CA PRO A 238 -11.01 -7.46 -8.05
C PRO A 238 -10.88 -8.98 -8.17
N ALA A 239 -10.11 -9.59 -7.27
CA ALA A 239 -10.07 -11.04 -7.13
C ALA A 239 -11.47 -11.61 -6.85
N CYS A 240 -11.68 -12.88 -7.16
CA CYS A 240 -12.89 -13.59 -6.76
C CYS A 240 -13.01 -13.61 -5.22
N ALA A 241 -14.24 -13.63 -4.71
CA ALA A 241 -14.47 -13.89 -3.29
C ALA A 241 -13.90 -15.26 -2.89
N GLY A 242 -13.39 -15.36 -1.66
CA GLY A 242 -12.72 -16.58 -1.19
C GLY A 242 -11.93 -16.37 0.09
N ASP A 243 -11.61 -17.48 0.75
CA ASP A 243 -10.69 -17.55 1.88
C ASP A 243 -9.19 -17.59 1.47
N GLY A 244 -8.89 -17.50 0.17
CA GLY A 244 -7.54 -17.66 -0.39
C GLY A 244 -7.09 -19.13 -0.53
N GLY A 245 -7.92 -20.07 -0.07
CA GLY A 245 -7.73 -21.52 -0.20
C GLY A 245 -8.61 -22.12 -1.28
N ALA A 246 -8.88 -23.43 -1.15
CA ALA A 246 -9.59 -24.25 -2.13
C ALA A 246 -11.06 -23.83 -2.39
N CYS A 247 -11.65 -22.99 -1.52
CA CYS A 247 -13.00 -22.46 -1.70
C CYS A 247 -13.04 -21.14 -2.47
N SER A 248 -11.89 -20.57 -2.83
CA SER A 248 -11.83 -19.33 -3.60
C SER A 248 -12.50 -19.49 -4.96
N GLY A 249 -13.35 -18.53 -5.32
CA GLY A 249 -13.98 -18.51 -6.64
C GLY A 249 -12.94 -18.42 -7.76
N ALA A 250 -13.33 -18.89 -8.94
CA ALA A 250 -12.54 -18.76 -10.17
C ALA A 250 -13.46 -18.48 -11.35
N CYS A 251 -12.94 -17.81 -12.37
CA CYS A 251 -13.62 -17.74 -13.65
C CYS A 251 -13.60 -19.12 -14.31
N ASP A 252 -14.77 -19.60 -14.74
CA ASP A 252 -14.99 -20.95 -15.26
C ASP A 252 -14.87 -21.05 -16.79
N GLY A 253 -14.74 -19.91 -17.47
CA GLY A 253 -14.82 -19.83 -18.94
C GLY A 253 -16.24 -19.88 -19.49
N THR A 254 -17.29 -19.71 -18.67
CA THR A 254 -18.69 -19.63 -19.12
C THR A 254 -19.40 -18.37 -18.63
N ASN A 255 -19.20 -17.97 -17.38
CA ASN A 255 -19.80 -16.77 -16.80
C ASN A 255 -18.91 -15.53 -17.03
N PRO A 256 -19.34 -14.50 -17.77
CA PRO A 256 -18.56 -13.29 -17.95
C PRO A 256 -18.57 -12.37 -16.72
N THR A 257 -19.67 -12.35 -15.97
CA THR A 257 -19.98 -11.31 -14.99
C THR A 257 -19.38 -11.55 -13.61
N SER A 258 -19.36 -12.80 -13.15
CA SER A 258 -18.89 -13.18 -11.82
C SER A 258 -18.10 -14.49 -11.87
N CYS A 259 -17.20 -14.68 -10.90
CA CYS A 259 -16.56 -15.98 -10.71
C CYS A 259 -17.59 -17.08 -10.40
N ALA A 260 -17.29 -18.31 -10.77
CA ALA A 260 -17.95 -19.50 -10.25
C ALA A 260 -17.34 -19.86 -8.90
N MET A 261 -18.18 -20.21 -7.93
CA MET A 261 -17.75 -20.71 -6.62
C MET A 261 -17.61 -22.24 -6.68
N PRO A 262 -16.62 -22.84 -5.99
CA PRO A 262 -16.54 -24.29 -5.83
C PRO A 262 -17.81 -24.85 -5.18
N ALA A 263 -18.24 -26.03 -5.61
CA ALA A 263 -19.44 -26.68 -5.10
C ALA A 263 -19.26 -27.14 -3.64
N GLY A 264 -20.37 -27.39 -2.94
CA GLY A 264 -20.37 -27.91 -1.55
C GLY A 264 -19.78 -29.32 -1.37
N GLU A 265 -19.29 -29.92 -2.45
CA GLU A 265 -18.59 -31.21 -2.52
C GLU A 265 -17.07 -31.01 -2.69
N THR A 266 -16.58 -29.78 -2.82
CA THR A 266 -15.15 -29.47 -2.90
C THR A 266 -14.51 -29.51 -1.51
N GLU A 267 -13.64 -30.50 -1.29
CA GLU A 267 -12.88 -30.66 -0.04
C GLU A 267 -11.90 -29.49 0.14
N CYS A 268 -11.95 -28.85 1.31
CA CYS A 268 -11.17 -27.66 1.63
C CYS A 268 -10.28 -27.82 2.88
N ARG A 269 -10.62 -28.78 3.76
CA ARG A 269 -9.75 -29.30 4.81
C ARG A 269 -9.85 -30.83 4.80
N ALA A 270 -8.72 -31.50 4.63
CA ALA A 270 -8.67 -32.96 4.68
C ALA A 270 -8.98 -33.52 6.07
N SER A 271 -9.53 -34.72 6.11
CA SER A 271 -9.71 -35.49 7.35
C SER A 271 -8.36 -35.80 7.99
N THR A 272 -8.25 -35.63 9.30
CA THR A 272 -7.03 -35.95 10.06
C THR A 272 -7.39 -36.71 11.33
N CYS A 273 -6.50 -37.58 11.81
CA CYS A 273 -6.66 -38.17 13.13
C CYS A 273 -5.34 -38.07 13.90
N SER A 274 -5.37 -37.44 15.07
CA SER A 274 -4.20 -37.27 15.93
C SER A 274 -4.62 -37.27 17.41
N ALA A 275 -3.71 -37.69 18.31
CA ALA A 275 -3.94 -37.74 19.76
C ALA A 275 -5.19 -38.54 20.24
N GLY A 276 -5.80 -39.38 19.38
CA GLY A 276 -7.05 -40.11 19.69
C GLY A 276 -8.32 -39.37 19.27
N GLN A 277 -8.19 -38.30 18.49
CA GLN A 277 -9.29 -37.51 17.95
C GLN A 277 -9.24 -37.48 16.43
N GLU A 278 -10.32 -37.88 15.78
CA GLU A 278 -10.59 -37.69 14.36
C GLU A 278 -11.25 -36.32 14.14
N VAL A 279 -10.74 -35.59 13.16
CA VAL A 279 -11.32 -34.37 12.63
C VAL A 279 -11.79 -34.70 11.22
N THR A 280 -13.11 -34.76 11.03
CA THR A 280 -13.73 -35.07 9.73
C THR A 280 -13.38 -34.01 8.69
N ALA A 281 -13.22 -34.42 7.41
CA ALA A 281 -12.97 -33.49 6.32
C ALA A 281 -14.05 -32.41 6.22
N THR A 282 -13.64 -31.17 5.93
CA THR A 282 -14.56 -30.05 5.67
C THR A 282 -14.60 -29.73 4.19
N PHE A 283 -15.81 -29.45 3.70
CA PHE A 283 -16.08 -29.02 2.33
C PHE A 283 -16.46 -27.54 2.30
N CYS A 284 -16.33 -26.91 1.14
CA CYS A 284 -16.72 -25.51 0.95
C CYS A 284 -18.22 -25.29 1.24
N ASP A 285 -18.56 -24.11 1.74
CA ASP A 285 -19.95 -23.74 2.04
C ASP A 285 -20.77 -23.28 0.81
N GLY A 286 -20.14 -23.21 -0.36
CA GLY A 286 -20.70 -22.65 -1.60
C GLY A 286 -20.75 -21.11 -1.65
N SER A 287 -20.43 -20.41 -0.55
CA SER A 287 -20.27 -18.94 -0.51
C SER A 287 -18.83 -18.49 -0.77
N GLY A 288 -17.86 -19.38 -0.58
CA GLY A 288 -16.43 -19.15 -0.79
C GLY A 288 -15.57 -19.37 0.45
N SER A 289 -16.17 -19.84 1.55
CA SER A 289 -15.50 -20.09 2.82
C SER A 289 -15.27 -21.58 3.03
N CYS A 290 -14.11 -21.94 3.56
CA CYS A 290 -13.90 -23.24 4.18
C CYS A 290 -14.25 -23.16 5.68
N PRO A 291 -15.46 -23.62 6.11
CA PRO A 291 -15.89 -23.48 7.49
C PRO A 291 -14.97 -24.20 8.50
N ALA A 292 -15.14 -23.86 9.78
CA ALA A 292 -14.42 -24.53 10.86
C ALA A 292 -14.74 -26.03 10.86
N ALA A 293 -13.73 -26.87 11.14
CA ALA A 293 -13.89 -28.33 11.14
C ALA A 293 -14.97 -28.74 12.13
N SER A 294 -16.08 -29.28 11.60
CA SER A 294 -17.39 -29.22 12.28
C SER A 294 -17.67 -30.36 13.26
N SER A 295 -16.80 -31.37 13.31
CA SER A 295 -16.86 -32.46 14.30
C SER A 295 -15.46 -32.96 14.65
N VAL A 296 -15.14 -32.91 15.94
CA VAL A 296 -14.06 -33.68 16.55
C VAL A 296 -14.70 -34.95 17.13
N VAL A 297 -14.33 -36.11 16.60
CA VAL A 297 -14.81 -37.42 17.02
C VAL A 297 -13.73 -38.07 17.88
N ASP A 298 -14.07 -38.40 19.12
CA ASP A 298 -13.17 -39.14 20.02
C ASP A 298 -13.15 -40.63 19.64
N CYS A 299 -11.95 -41.21 19.47
CA CYS A 299 -11.81 -42.61 19.05
C CYS A 299 -12.12 -43.63 20.18
N GLY A 300 -12.29 -43.18 21.42
CA GLY A 300 -12.58 -44.03 22.57
C GLY A 300 -11.54 -45.12 22.78
N ALA A 301 -11.96 -46.39 22.69
CA ALA A 301 -11.10 -47.56 22.91
C ALA A 301 -10.04 -47.79 21.79
N TYR A 302 -10.18 -47.13 20.65
CA TYR A 302 -9.38 -47.36 19.44
C TYR A 302 -8.36 -46.24 19.22
N ARG A 303 -7.24 -46.55 18.56
CA ARG A 303 -6.29 -45.53 18.10
C ARG A 303 -6.75 -44.91 16.78
N CYS A 304 -6.20 -43.73 16.49
CA CYS A 304 -6.20 -43.18 15.14
C CYS A 304 -5.53 -44.14 14.15
N GLY A 305 -6.20 -44.36 13.02
CA GLY A 305 -5.57 -44.74 11.77
C GLY A 305 -4.96 -43.51 11.06
N PRO A 306 -4.64 -43.61 9.74
CA PRO A 306 -3.95 -42.54 9.03
C PRO A 306 -4.71 -41.20 8.93
N ILE A 307 -6.04 -41.24 8.86
CA ILE A 307 -6.92 -40.06 8.66
C ILE A 307 -8.21 -40.08 9.48
N ALA A 308 -8.53 -41.20 10.13
CA ALA A 308 -9.78 -41.46 10.85
C ALA A 308 -9.54 -42.42 12.02
N CYS A 309 -10.47 -42.51 12.97
CA CYS A 309 -10.46 -43.49 14.05
C CYS A 309 -10.56 -44.92 13.50
N LEU A 310 -9.82 -45.87 14.10
CA LEU A 310 -10.05 -47.28 13.82
C LEU A 310 -11.40 -47.71 14.44
N THR A 311 -12.19 -48.47 13.70
CA THR A 311 -13.50 -48.99 14.15
C THR A 311 -13.48 -50.48 14.50
N SER A 312 -12.32 -51.13 14.27
CA SER A 312 -12.05 -52.52 14.57
C SER A 312 -10.55 -52.72 14.77
N CYS A 313 -10.17 -53.85 15.37
CA CYS A 313 -8.78 -54.22 15.63
C CYS A 313 -8.47 -55.64 15.13
N THR A 314 -7.18 -55.90 14.92
CA THR A 314 -6.60 -57.22 14.67
C THR A 314 -5.44 -57.52 15.62
N THR A 315 -4.80 -56.47 16.17
CA THR A 315 -3.75 -56.54 17.19
C THR A 315 -3.96 -55.48 18.26
N ASP A 316 -3.47 -55.71 19.49
CA ASP A 316 -3.57 -54.77 20.62
C ASP A 316 -3.00 -53.38 20.32
N SER A 317 -2.00 -53.29 19.44
CA SER A 317 -1.40 -52.03 18.99
C SER A 317 -2.39 -51.07 18.31
N GLN A 318 -3.59 -51.54 17.94
CA GLN A 318 -4.68 -50.73 17.40
C GLN A 318 -5.63 -50.17 18.48
N CYS A 319 -5.47 -50.59 19.73
CA CYS A 319 -6.24 -50.14 20.89
C CYS A 319 -5.46 -49.12 21.73
N ILE A 320 -6.16 -48.22 22.43
CA ILE A 320 -5.51 -47.32 23.40
C ILE A 320 -5.00 -48.10 24.62
N THR A 321 -4.10 -47.50 25.40
CA THR A 321 -3.57 -48.12 26.63
C THR A 321 -4.70 -48.50 27.59
N GLY A 322 -4.63 -49.71 28.16
CA GLY A 322 -5.70 -50.27 29.01
C GLY A 322 -6.79 -51.02 28.25
N PHE A 323 -6.71 -51.09 26.91
CA PHE A 323 -7.58 -51.91 26.05
C PHE A 323 -6.75 -52.85 25.18
N ARG A 324 -7.25 -54.06 24.96
CA ARG A 324 -6.64 -55.10 24.10
C ARG A 324 -7.60 -55.53 23.01
N CYS A 325 -7.10 -56.16 21.95
CA CYS A 325 -7.95 -56.62 20.87
C CYS A 325 -8.57 -58.00 21.18
N ALA A 326 -9.91 -58.08 21.18
CA ALA A 326 -10.62 -59.35 21.30
C ALA A 326 -11.84 -59.39 20.38
N GLY A 327 -11.94 -60.43 19.54
CA GLY A 327 -13.09 -60.63 18.65
C GLY A 327 -13.29 -59.53 17.60
N GLY A 328 -12.24 -58.76 17.28
CA GLY A 328 -12.29 -57.61 16.37
C GLY A 328 -12.57 -56.26 17.04
N ALA A 329 -12.84 -56.23 18.35
CA ALA A 329 -13.12 -55.02 19.12
C ALA A 329 -12.04 -54.75 20.18
N CYS A 330 -11.78 -53.47 20.47
CA CYS A 330 -10.93 -53.07 21.59
C CYS A 330 -11.73 -53.18 22.90
N VAL A 331 -11.43 -54.20 23.69
CA VAL A 331 -12.06 -54.48 24.99
C VAL A 331 -11.13 -54.10 26.13
N THR A 332 -11.66 -53.81 27.31
CA THR A 332 -10.83 -53.50 28.49
C THR A 332 -9.83 -54.63 28.77
N GLY A 333 -8.61 -54.24 29.15
CA GLY A 333 -7.54 -55.14 29.57
C GLY A 333 -7.95 -56.06 30.73
N ALA A 334 -7.11 -57.05 31.03
CA ALA A 334 -7.25 -57.88 32.20
C ALA A 334 -7.02 -57.05 33.48
N PRO A 335 -7.73 -57.33 34.59
CA PRO A 335 -7.53 -56.62 35.84
C PRO A 335 -6.17 -56.98 36.47
N ASN A 336 -5.71 -56.13 37.39
CA ASN A 336 -4.46 -56.36 38.12
C ASN A 336 -4.50 -57.73 38.82
N GLY A 337 -3.38 -58.45 38.78
CA GLY A 337 -3.23 -59.81 39.31
C GLY A 337 -3.64 -60.94 38.34
N ALA A 338 -4.23 -60.61 37.18
CA ALA A 338 -4.36 -61.58 36.08
C ALA A 338 -2.99 -61.89 35.46
N ALA A 339 -2.82 -63.10 34.90
CA ALA A 339 -1.61 -63.45 34.15
C ALA A 339 -1.55 -62.71 32.80
N CYS A 340 -0.34 -62.37 32.35
CA CYS A 340 -0.10 -61.65 31.10
C CYS A 340 1.24 -62.03 30.43
N SER A 341 1.36 -61.79 29.13
CA SER A 341 2.63 -61.88 28.39
C SER A 341 3.18 -60.52 27.94
N ALA A 342 2.31 -59.52 27.74
CA ALA A 342 2.65 -58.15 27.38
C ALA A 342 1.81 -57.12 28.15
N GLY A 343 2.35 -55.90 28.34
CA GLY A 343 1.65 -54.82 29.05
C GLY A 343 0.32 -54.39 28.42
N THR A 344 0.15 -54.58 27.10
CA THR A 344 -1.09 -54.29 26.38
C THR A 344 -2.27 -55.15 26.82
N GLU A 345 -2.01 -56.33 27.38
CA GLU A 345 -3.06 -57.23 27.85
C GLU A 345 -3.76 -56.70 29.11
N CYS A 346 -3.15 -55.75 29.82
CA CYS A 346 -3.50 -55.31 31.17
C CYS A 346 -4.22 -53.95 31.19
N SER A 347 -5.19 -53.78 32.09
CA SER A 347 -5.94 -52.53 32.28
C SER A 347 -5.05 -51.34 32.64
N SER A 348 -3.93 -51.60 33.33
CA SER A 348 -2.91 -50.63 33.71
C SER A 348 -1.90 -50.30 32.61
N GLY A 349 -1.87 -51.07 31.51
CA GLY A 349 -0.77 -51.05 30.53
C GLY A 349 0.53 -51.71 30.99
N VAL A 350 0.57 -52.30 32.21
CA VAL A 350 1.80 -52.87 32.81
C VAL A 350 1.64 -54.37 33.05
N CYS A 351 2.55 -55.15 32.49
CA CYS A 351 2.76 -56.57 32.79
C CYS A 351 4.14 -56.70 33.47
N ALA A 352 4.18 -57.19 34.71
CA ALA A 352 5.40 -57.33 35.50
C ALA A 352 5.42 -58.70 36.19
N ASP A 353 6.56 -59.39 36.16
CA ASP A 353 6.74 -60.75 36.70
C ASP A 353 5.70 -61.78 36.17
N GLY A 354 5.12 -61.54 34.99
CA GLY A 354 4.08 -62.38 34.38
C GLY A 354 2.63 -62.09 34.82
N VAL A 355 2.40 -61.03 35.61
CA VAL A 355 1.06 -60.59 36.04
C VAL A 355 0.80 -59.11 35.77
N CYS A 356 -0.47 -58.77 35.52
CA CYS A 356 -0.91 -57.40 35.32
C CYS A 356 -0.72 -56.59 36.60
N CYS A 357 0.03 -55.50 36.53
CA CYS A 357 0.46 -54.76 37.70
C CYS A 357 -0.14 -53.36 37.77
N ASP A 358 -0.42 -52.83 38.96
CA ASP A 358 -0.83 -51.44 39.14
C ASP A 358 0.20 -50.42 38.62
N THR A 359 1.49 -50.74 38.75
CA THR A 359 2.63 -49.85 38.46
C THR A 359 3.86 -50.64 38.00
N PRO A 360 4.81 -50.02 37.27
CA PRO A 360 6.02 -50.72 36.80
C PRO A 360 6.98 -51.09 37.94
N CYS A 361 7.14 -52.38 38.22
CA CYS A 361 8.15 -52.89 39.15
C CYS A 361 9.54 -52.90 38.52
N ASN A 362 10.30 -51.83 38.75
CA ASN A 362 11.64 -51.61 38.18
C ASN A 362 12.78 -51.72 39.21
N GLY A 363 12.46 -51.68 40.51
CA GLY A 363 13.43 -51.86 41.60
C GLY A 363 13.96 -53.29 41.72
N GLN A 364 15.15 -53.44 42.30
CA GLN A 364 15.76 -54.76 42.52
C GLN A 364 14.95 -55.65 43.49
N CYS A 365 14.27 -55.02 44.46
CA CYS A 365 13.50 -55.66 45.53
C CYS A 365 11.99 -55.40 45.41
N GLU A 366 11.50 -55.15 44.19
CA GLU A 366 10.08 -55.06 43.87
C GLU A 366 9.56 -56.34 43.21
N ALA A 367 8.30 -56.68 43.47
CA ALA A 367 7.59 -57.69 42.69
C ALA A 367 6.08 -57.44 42.64
N CYS A 368 5.48 -57.88 41.54
CA CYS A 368 4.05 -57.88 41.31
C CYS A 368 3.41 -59.28 41.43
N ALA A 369 4.19 -60.34 41.21
CA ALA A 369 3.78 -61.72 41.47
C ALA A 369 3.95 -62.13 42.95
N ASN A 370 4.13 -61.16 43.86
CA ASN A 370 4.40 -61.39 45.28
C ASN A 370 3.19 -62.04 45.99
N PRO A 371 3.33 -63.22 46.64
CA PRO A 371 2.22 -63.87 47.34
C PRO A 371 1.57 -62.96 48.40
N GLY A 372 0.25 -62.77 48.28
CA GLY A 372 -0.54 -61.86 49.13
C GLY A 372 -0.72 -60.45 48.56
N SER A 373 0.11 -60.03 47.60
CA SER A 373 0.05 -58.70 46.94
C SER A 373 -0.03 -58.82 45.41
N VAL A 374 -0.54 -59.94 44.89
CA VAL A 374 -0.50 -60.26 43.45
C VAL A 374 -1.27 -59.22 42.64
N GLY A 375 -0.57 -58.50 41.76
CA GLY A 375 -1.10 -57.39 40.97
C GLY A 375 -0.79 -55.99 41.50
N THR A 376 -0.14 -55.88 42.66
CA THR A 376 0.33 -54.60 43.22
C THR A 376 1.84 -54.62 43.38
N CYS A 377 2.51 -53.57 42.90
CA CYS A 377 3.96 -53.50 42.96
C CYS A 377 4.46 -53.27 44.39
N SER A 378 4.99 -54.33 45.01
CA SER A 378 5.28 -54.40 46.44
C SER A 378 6.75 -54.75 46.71
N ALA A 379 7.25 -54.34 47.88
CA ALA A 379 8.56 -54.77 48.35
C ALA A 379 8.55 -56.26 48.69
N VAL A 380 9.60 -56.99 48.32
CA VAL A 380 9.79 -58.40 48.72
C VAL A 380 10.73 -58.54 49.92
N THR A 381 10.67 -59.70 50.58
CA THR A 381 11.58 -60.07 51.66
C THR A 381 12.36 -61.32 51.27
N GLY A 382 13.68 -61.33 51.48
CA GLY A 382 14.58 -62.40 51.05
C GLY A 382 15.34 -62.06 49.76
N ALA A 383 15.43 -63.02 48.83
CA ALA A 383 16.14 -62.81 47.57
C ALA A 383 15.30 -62.00 46.55
N PRO A 384 15.94 -61.24 45.63
CA PRO A 384 15.29 -60.68 44.45
C PRO A 384 14.56 -61.76 43.63
N VAL A 385 13.37 -61.45 43.11
CA VAL A 385 12.53 -62.36 42.34
C VAL A 385 12.36 -61.88 40.88
N GLY A 386 11.63 -62.62 40.06
CA GLY A 386 11.33 -62.22 38.67
C GLY A 386 12.55 -62.21 37.71
N GLY A 387 13.67 -62.81 38.11
CA GLY A 387 14.91 -62.79 37.32
C GLY A 387 15.75 -61.52 37.47
N ARG A 388 15.43 -60.67 38.46
CA ARG A 388 16.21 -59.47 38.82
C ARG A 388 17.63 -59.87 39.28
N PRO A 389 18.65 -59.01 39.11
CA PRO A 389 19.99 -59.29 39.59
C PRO A 389 20.00 -59.60 41.09
N ALA A 390 20.69 -60.67 41.49
CA ALA A 390 20.89 -61.01 42.89
C ALA A 390 21.58 -59.86 43.65
N CYS A 391 21.40 -59.83 44.96
CA CYS A 391 22.16 -58.92 45.83
C CYS A 391 23.66 -59.27 45.79
N SER A 392 24.52 -58.30 46.10
CA SER A 392 25.95 -58.60 46.25
C SER A 392 26.18 -59.45 47.50
N ASP A 393 27.00 -60.49 47.36
CA ASP A 393 27.33 -61.44 48.41
C ASP A 393 28.73 -62.02 48.14
N ASP A 394 29.58 -62.03 49.17
CA ASP A 394 30.91 -62.66 49.16
C ASP A 394 30.92 -64.03 49.85
N GLY A 395 29.76 -64.51 50.32
CA GLY A 395 29.59 -65.74 51.10
C GLY A 395 29.73 -65.53 52.62
N SER A 396 29.91 -64.29 53.09
CA SER A 396 29.87 -63.94 54.51
C SER A 396 28.47 -63.56 54.98
N VAL A 397 28.32 -63.27 56.28
CA VAL A 397 27.06 -62.71 56.83
C VAL A 397 26.73 -61.30 56.33
N CYS A 398 27.56 -60.70 55.47
CA CYS A 398 27.32 -59.39 54.86
C CYS A 398 26.49 -59.43 53.57
N GLY A 399 26.14 -60.62 53.05
CA GLY A 399 25.33 -60.77 51.85
C GLY A 399 24.02 -59.98 51.91
N GLY A 400 23.72 -59.26 50.83
CA GLY A 400 22.53 -58.40 50.78
C GLY A 400 21.22 -59.18 50.69
N SER A 401 20.13 -58.59 51.18
CA SER A 401 18.79 -59.14 51.01
C SER A 401 17.72 -58.04 50.91
N CYS A 402 16.61 -58.35 50.25
CA CYS A 402 15.42 -57.49 50.27
C CYS A 402 14.77 -57.59 51.66
N ASN A 403 14.47 -56.45 52.28
CA ASN A 403 14.01 -56.38 53.68
C ASN A 403 12.50 -56.09 53.84
N GLY A 404 11.72 -56.15 52.75
CA GLY A 404 10.29 -55.81 52.76
C GLY A 404 9.98 -54.31 52.88
N VAL A 405 10.99 -53.43 52.87
CA VAL A 405 10.83 -51.97 53.00
C VAL A 405 11.54 -51.21 51.88
N GLN A 406 12.81 -51.54 51.62
CA GLN A 406 13.58 -50.99 50.50
C GLN A 406 13.19 -51.72 49.21
N ARG A 407 12.64 -50.95 48.26
CA ARG A 407 12.15 -51.44 46.95
C ARG A 407 13.22 -51.43 45.85
N THR A 408 13.99 -50.34 45.78
CA THR A 408 14.86 -50.07 44.63
C THR A 408 16.17 -50.87 44.63
N ALA A 409 16.69 -51.24 45.80
CA ALA A 409 17.95 -51.97 45.99
C ALA A 409 17.85 -52.92 47.19
N CYS A 410 18.74 -53.92 47.25
CA CYS A 410 18.89 -54.76 48.44
C CYS A 410 19.38 -53.95 49.66
N ALA A 411 18.94 -54.37 50.85
CA ALA A 411 19.49 -53.92 52.11
C ALA A 411 20.77 -54.72 52.42
N TYR A 412 21.81 -54.03 52.91
CA TYR A 412 23.08 -54.64 53.28
C TYR A 412 23.36 -54.43 54.77
N PRO A 413 23.81 -55.47 55.49
CA PRO A 413 24.40 -55.32 56.82
C PRO A 413 25.55 -54.31 56.81
N ASN A 414 25.61 -53.47 57.84
CA ASN A 414 26.60 -52.39 57.96
C ASN A 414 27.56 -52.66 59.13
N VAL A 415 28.33 -51.64 59.54
CA VAL A 415 29.35 -51.73 60.60
C VAL A 415 28.83 -52.18 61.99
N ALA A 416 27.51 -52.26 62.21
CA ALA A 416 26.91 -52.87 63.41
C ALA A 416 26.81 -54.41 63.33
N THR A 417 27.13 -55.03 62.20
CA THR A 417 27.16 -56.48 61.99
C THR A 417 28.61 -56.96 61.87
N GLU A 418 29.05 -57.76 62.83
CA GLU A 418 30.35 -58.42 62.82
C GLU A 418 30.36 -59.57 61.81
N CYS A 419 31.37 -59.60 60.93
CA CYS A 419 31.50 -60.58 59.84
C CYS A 419 32.71 -61.49 59.97
N ARG A 420 33.70 -61.06 60.77
CA ARG A 420 34.85 -61.85 61.21
C ARG A 420 35.20 -61.39 62.62
N ALA A 421 35.32 -62.31 63.57
CA ALA A 421 35.79 -62.02 64.91
C ALA A 421 37.32 -61.81 64.92
N ALA A 422 37.85 -61.16 65.96
CA ALA A 422 39.28 -61.18 66.22
C ALA A 422 39.70 -62.59 66.66
N ALA A 423 40.91 -63.00 66.29
CA ALA A 423 41.52 -64.24 66.74
C ALA A 423 43.04 -64.15 66.62
N CYS A 424 43.79 -64.66 67.60
CA CYS A 424 45.25 -64.73 67.56
C CYS A 424 45.73 -66.17 67.59
N ALA A 425 46.55 -66.55 66.61
CA ALA A 425 47.09 -67.90 66.47
C ALA A 425 48.55 -67.85 65.99
N ALA A 426 49.38 -68.79 66.45
CA ALA A 426 50.78 -68.95 66.04
C ALA A 426 51.68 -67.68 66.15
N GLY A 427 51.28 -66.67 66.94
CA GLY A 427 51.99 -65.40 67.06
C GLY A 427 51.56 -64.33 66.05
N GLU A 428 50.39 -64.49 65.43
CA GLU A 428 49.79 -63.52 64.52
C GLU A 428 48.32 -63.29 64.89
N ALA A 429 47.92 -62.03 65.07
CA ALA A 429 46.57 -61.63 65.41
C ALA A 429 45.81 -61.13 64.17
N THR A 430 44.66 -61.73 63.90
CA THR A 430 43.73 -61.34 62.84
C THR A 430 42.74 -60.31 63.38
N PHE A 431 42.48 -59.25 62.61
CA PHE A 431 41.55 -58.20 63.04
C PHE A 431 40.09 -58.59 62.82
N ALA A 432 39.27 -58.32 63.84
CA ALA A 432 37.82 -58.30 63.73
C ALA A 432 37.39 -57.32 62.63
N ALA A 433 36.38 -57.71 61.84
CA ALA A 433 35.81 -56.89 60.79
C ALA A 433 34.28 -56.91 60.85
N THR A 434 33.69 -55.77 60.49
CA THR A 434 32.24 -55.57 60.39
C THR A 434 31.87 -55.25 58.95
N CYS A 435 30.61 -55.51 58.57
CA CYS A 435 30.18 -55.43 57.18
C CYS A 435 30.31 -54.03 56.58
N ASN A 436 30.80 -53.95 55.35
CA ASN A 436 31.10 -52.67 54.68
C ASN A 436 29.86 -51.90 54.17
N GLY A 437 28.64 -52.42 54.37
CA GLY A 437 27.40 -51.83 53.85
C GLY A 437 27.17 -52.02 52.35
N ALA A 438 28.00 -52.82 51.66
CA ALA A 438 28.00 -53.03 50.22
C ALA A 438 28.07 -54.51 49.81
N GLY A 439 27.74 -55.45 50.72
CA GLY A 439 27.66 -56.88 50.43
C GLY A 439 28.96 -57.66 50.60
N ALA A 440 29.95 -57.14 51.34
CA ALA A 440 31.18 -57.87 51.64
C ALA A 440 31.74 -57.61 53.04
N CYS A 441 32.45 -58.61 53.56
CA CYS A 441 33.31 -58.46 54.72
C CYS A 441 34.67 -57.87 54.27
N PRO A 442 35.23 -56.86 54.96
CA PRO A 442 36.56 -56.33 54.65
C PRO A 442 37.63 -57.44 54.61
N ALA A 443 38.64 -57.25 53.76
CA ALA A 443 39.76 -58.19 53.61
C ALA A 443 40.42 -58.53 54.95
N GLU A 444 41.11 -59.68 55.01
CA GLU A 444 41.85 -60.08 56.20
C GLU A 444 43.04 -59.14 56.41
N GLU A 445 43.04 -58.45 57.56
CA GLU A 445 44.19 -57.69 58.05
C GLU A 445 44.78 -58.48 59.23
N THR A 446 46.10 -58.61 59.27
CA THR A 446 46.83 -59.37 60.29
C THR A 446 47.96 -58.54 60.90
N LEU A 447 48.34 -58.89 62.13
CA LEU A 447 49.44 -58.27 62.87
C LEU A 447 50.29 -59.36 63.51
N THR A 448 51.53 -59.50 63.04
CA THR A 448 52.53 -60.37 63.71
C THR A 448 52.85 -59.81 65.09
N CYS A 449 52.65 -60.60 66.15
CA CYS A 449 52.84 -60.18 67.52
C CYS A 449 54.33 -59.95 67.83
N PRO A 450 54.74 -58.81 68.42
CA PRO A 450 56.15 -58.51 68.69
C PRO A 450 56.87 -59.54 69.58
N THR A 451 56.11 -60.22 70.44
CA THR A 451 56.52 -61.28 71.37
C THR A 451 56.48 -62.68 70.75
N GLY A 452 55.81 -62.85 69.60
CA GLY A 452 55.48 -64.16 69.01
C GLY A 452 54.41 -64.95 69.78
N THR A 453 53.75 -64.35 70.79
CA THR A 453 52.74 -65.00 71.64
C THR A 453 51.38 -64.29 71.57
N CYS A 454 50.32 -65.06 71.86
CA CYS A 454 48.93 -64.60 71.89
C CYS A 454 48.37 -64.71 73.31
N ALA A 455 47.58 -63.71 73.73
CA ALA A 455 46.86 -63.66 74.99
C ALA A 455 45.35 -63.65 74.74
N GLY A 456 44.80 -64.83 74.44
CA GLY A 456 43.44 -64.97 73.91
C GLY A 456 43.40 -64.58 72.43
N ASP A 457 42.36 -63.85 72.03
CA ASP A 457 42.11 -63.44 70.63
C ASP A 457 42.98 -62.25 70.16
N LEU A 458 43.97 -61.87 70.97
CA LEU A 458 44.83 -60.70 70.84
C LEU A 458 46.29 -61.13 71.01
N CYS A 459 47.22 -60.32 70.50
CA CYS A 459 48.64 -60.46 70.84
C CYS A 459 48.87 -60.31 72.34
N ASP A 460 49.88 -61.04 72.85
CA ASP A 460 50.40 -60.91 74.20
C ASP A 460 51.21 -59.61 74.31
N GLY A 461 50.54 -58.53 74.71
CA GLY A 461 51.01 -57.15 74.60
C GLY A 461 50.25 -56.12 75.46
N ASP A 462 50.64 -54.85 75.34
CA ASP A 462 50.46 -53.84 76.39
C ASP A 462 49.08 -53.17 76.50
N CYS A 463 48.16 -53.30 75.52
CA CYS A 463 46.83 -52.69 75.63
C CYS A 463 45.66 -53.53 75.10
N GLN A 464 44.52 -53.47 75.79
CA GLN A 464 43.24 -54.10 75.41
C GLN A 464 42.25 -53.05 74.85
N VAL A 465 42.36 -51.80 75.30
CA VAL A 465 41.63 -50.62 74.78
C VAL A 465 42.59 -49.47 74.54
N ASP A 466 42.26 -48.57 73.60
CA ASP A 466 43.15 -47.47 73.17
C ASP A 466 43.69 -46.62 74.34
N GLY A 467 42.90 -46.43 75.40
CA GLY A 467 43.27 -45.66 76.59
C GLY A 467 44.32 -46.32 77.51
N GLN A 468 44.81 -47.52 77.18
CA GLN A 468 45.98 -48.14 77.82
C GLN A 468 47.27 -47.95 77.01
N CYS A 469 47.15 -47.65 75.72
CA CYS A 469 48.27 -47.33 74.83
C CYS A 469 48.67 -45.83 75.00
N SER A 470 49.76 -45.36 74.38
CA SER A 470 50.21 -43.97 74.54
C SER A 470 49.21 -42.97 73.95
N ALA A 471 48.45 -42.30 74.83
CA ALA A 471 47.33 -41.42 74.45
C ALA A 471 47.74 -40.32 73.45
N GLY A 472 47.17 -40.37 72.25
CA GLY A 472 47.44 -39.41 71.17
C GLY A 472 48.67 -39.75 70.29
N ALA A 473 49.33 -40.89 70.52
CA ALA A 473 50.39 -41.42 69.67
C ALA A 473 50.09 -42.84 69.15
N GLU A 474 49.39 -43.65 69.95
CA GLU A 474 49.10 -45.06 69.68
C GLU A 474 47.62 -45.38 69.92
N PHE A 475 47.14 -46.46 69.31
CA PHE A 475 45.81 -47.05 69.55
C PHE A 475 45.94 -48.56 69.78
N CYS A 476 44.87 -49.19 70.32
CA CYS A 476 44.87 -50.63 70.52
C CYS A 476 44.55 -51.29 69.17
N ALA A 477 45.56 -51.95 68.60
CA ALA A 477 45.40 -52.83 67.46
C ALA A 477 45.71 -54.26 67.91
N ALA A 478 44.66 -55.07 68.09
CA ALA A 478 44.74 -56.50 68.39
C ALA A 478 45.71 -56.88 69.53
N GLY A 479 45.72 -56.11 70.64
CA GLY A 479 46.58 -56.35 71.81
C GLY A 479 47.85 -55.50 71.88
N VAL A 480 48.22 -54.83 70.78
CA VAL A 480 49.48 -54.08 70.66
C VAL A 480 49.22 -52.57 70.59
N CYS A 481 50.00 -51.80 71.35
CA CYS A 481 50.16 -50.35 71.18
C CYS A 481 50.70 -50.06 69.76
N THR A 482 49.81 -49.73 68.83
CA THR A 482 50.17 -49.51 67.43
C THR A 482 50.15 -48.03 67.12
N PRO A 483 51.19 -47.46 66.47
CA PRO A 483 51.19 -46.05 66.07
C PRO A 483 49.95 -45.67 65.26
N LEU A 484 49.37 -44.51 65.57
CA LEU A 484 48.18 -44.02 64.87
C LEU A 484 48.41 -43.97 63.35
N ARG A 485 47.40 -44.41 62.58
CA ARG A 485 47.46 -44.48 61.12
C ARG A 485 47.52 -43.07 60.51
N SER A 486 48.41 -42.89 59.53
CA SER A 486 48.55 -41.63 58.79
C SER A 486 47.29 -41.29 57.99
N ASN A 487 47.11 -40.01 57.68
CA ASN A 487 46.06 -39.59 56.74
C ASN A 487 46.19 -40.38 55.42
N GLY A 488 45.06 -40.83 54.88
CA GLY A 488 44.99 -41.63 53.64
C GLY A 488 44.94 -43.14 53.88
N ALA A 489 45.30 -43.62 55.06
CA ALA A 489 45.10 -45.02 55.46
C ALA A 489 43.61 -45.34 55.68
N GLN A 490 43.21 -46.60 55.52
CA GLN A 490 41.85 -47.05 55.85
C GLN A 490 41.62 -47.08 57.37
N CYS A 491 40.36 -46.91 57.79
CA CYS A 491 39.95 -46.94 59.20
C CYS A 491 38.49 -47.37 59.35
N SER A 492 38.12 -47.81 60.56
CA SER A 492 36.73 -48.08 60.95
C SER A 492 36.24 -47.23 62.13
N ARG A 493 37.15 -46.53 62.82
CA ARG A 493 36.86 -45.67 63.99
C ARG A 493 37.87 -44.54 64.13
N ASP A 494 37.42 -43.37 64.62
CA ASP A 494 38.21 -42.13 64.75
C ASP A 494 39.57 -42.33 65.46
N SER A 495 39.60 -43.17 66.50
CA SER A 495 40.80 -43.40 67.31
C SER A 495 41.91 -44.20 66.63
N MET A 496 41.71 -44.69 65.39
CA MET A 496 42.78 -45.32 64.60
C MET A 496 43.72 -44.30 63.94
N CYS A 497 43.34 -43.02 63.85
CA CYS A 497 43.96 -42.05 62.95
C CYS A 497 44.78 -40.97 63.69
N VAL A 498 45.91 -40.53 63.12
CA VAL A 498 46.73 -39.42 63.68
C VAL A 498 45.91 -38.12 63.82
N SER A 499 44.93 -37.93 62.95
CA SER A 499 43.98 -36.81 62.98
C SER A 499 42.86 -36.96 64.04
N GLY A 500 42.69 -38.14 64.63
CA GLY A 500 41.54 -38.53 65.43
C GLY A 500 40.22 -38.55 64.66
N ARG A 501 40.25 -38.79 63.33
CA ARG A 501 39.07 -38.68 62.44
C ARG A 501 39.08 -39.72 61.32
N CYS A 502 38.05 -40.53 61.27
CA CYS A 502 37.80 -41.53 60.25
C CYS A 502 36.57 -41.11 59.42
N VAL A 503 36.78 -40.73 58.15
CA VAL A 503 35.71 -40.17 57.31
C VAL A 503 35.73 -40.82 55.93
N ASP A 504 34.56 -41.22 55.45
CA ASP A 504 34.36 -41.97 54.20
C ASP A 504 35.21 -43.27 54.10
N GLY A 505 35.55 -43.86 55.26
CA GLY A 505 36.40 -45.05 55.41
C GLY A 505 37.91 -44.77 55.48
N THR A 506 38.31 -43.50 55.48
CA THR A 506 39.71 -43.06 55.37
C THR A 506 40.12 -42.14 56.53
N CYS A 507 41.32 -42.33 57.07
CA CYS A 507 41.90 -41.44 58.07
C CYS A 507 42.09 -40.06 57.44
N CYS A 508 41.37 -39.07 57.99
CA CYS A 508 41.14 -37.80 57.30
C CYS A 508 41.71 -36.62 58.08
N ASN A 509 42.40 -35.70 57.40
CA ASN A 509 43.01 -34.52 58.05
C ASN A 509 42.02 -33.57 58.76
N ARG A 510 40.72 -33.64 58.43
CA ARG A 510 39.60 -32.89 59.03
C ARG A 510 38.34 -33.76 58.97
N ALA A 511 37.26 -33.32 59.63
CA ALA A 511 36.03 -34.12 59.82
C ALA A 511 35.13 -34.27 58.58
N CYS A 512 35.47 -33.67 57.44
CA CYS A 512 34.59 -33.44 56.27
C CYS A 512 33.12 -33.23 56.64
N GLY A 513 32.81 -32.07 57.23
CA GLY A 513 31.46 -31.73 57.70
C GLY A 513 30.55 -31.18 56.60
N GLY A 514 31.11 -30.75 55.47
CA GLY A 514 30.37 -30.18 54.35
C GLY A 514 29.61 -31.20 53.51
N GLN A 515 28.49 -30.79 52.90
CA GLN A 515 27.68 -31.65 52.04
C GLN A 515 28.45 -32.17 50.82
N CYS A 516 29.44 -31.41 50.36
CA CYS A 516 30.25 -31.66 49.17
C CYS A 516 31.74 -31.91 49.50
N GLU A 517 32.11 -32.18 50.75
CA GLU A 517 33.43 -32.66 51.15
C GLU A 517 33.49 -34.20 51.10
N ALA A 518 34.62 -34.77 50.68
CA ALA A 518 34.92 -36.19 50.88
C ALA A 518 36.41 -36.41 51.17
N CYS A 519 36.74 -37.55 51.78
CA CYS A 519 38.13 -37.94 52.10
C CYS A 519 38.66 -39.18 51.37
N ASN A 520 37.79 -39.86 50.62
CA ASN A 520 38.13 -40.94 49.69
C ASN A 520 38.21 -40.46 48.22
N VAL A 521 38.66 -39.22 48.02
CA VAL A 521 38.87 -38.65 46.69
C VAL A 521 40.15 -39.23 46.10
N ALA A 522 40.06 -39.86 44.92
CA ALA A 522 41.18 -40.51 44.27
C ALA A 522 42.30 -39.49 43.94
N GLY A 523 43.53 -39.76 44.39
CA GLY A 523 44.65 -38.82 44.30
C GLY A 523 44.62 -37.67 45.32
N SER A 524 43.79 -37.75 46.36
CA SER A 524 43.72 -36.84 47.51
C SER A 524 43.24 -37.56 48.78
N GLU A 525 43.51 -38.86 48.87
CA GLU A 525 43.08 -39.75 49.94
C GLU A 525 43.57 -39.25 51.31
N GLY A 526 42.66 -39.06 52.26
CA GLY A 526 42.97 -38.51 53.59
C GLY A 526 43.11 -36.98 53.64
N ILE A 527 43.02 -36.29 52.51
CA ILE A 527 42.89 -34.83 52.44
C ILE A 527 41.43 -34.50 52.20
N CYS A 528 40.78 -33.91 53.21
CA CYS A 528 39.39 -33.50 53.12
C CYS A 528 39.21 -32.43 52.03
N SER A 529 38.59 -32.82 50.92
CA SER A 529 38.56 -32.06 49.66
C SER A 529 37.13 -31.92 49.12
N PRO A 530 36.81 -30.81 48.44
CA PRO A 530 35.54 -30.67 47.73
C PRO A 530 35.45 -31.66 46.56
N VAL A 531 34.24 -32.13 46.25
CA VAL A 531 33.97 -33.01 45.10
C VAL A 531 33.14 -32.30 44.03
N SER A 532 33.21 -32.75 42.78
CA SER A 532 32.31 -32.32 41.72
C SER A 532 31.20 -33.36 41.48
N GLY A 533 29.98 -32.92 41.16
CA GLY A 533 28.84 -33.78 40.88
C GLY A 533 27.93 -33.99 42.09
N ALA A 534 27.54 -35.24 42.36
CA ALA A 534 26.67 -35.57 43.49
C ALA A 534 27.46 -35.67 44.83
N PRO A 535 26.84 -35.33 45.98
CA PRO A 535 27.36 -35.66 47.30
C PRO A 535 27.76 -37.13 47.46
N ARG A 536 28.85 -37.40 48.17
CA ARG A 536 29.39 -38.75 48.40
C ARG A 536 29.01 -39.32 49.76
N GLY A 537 29.06 -40.65 49.87
CA GLY A 537 28.80 -41.37 51.12
C GLY A 537 27.34 -41.26 51.55
N ALA A 538 27.10 -41.13 52.86
CA ALA A 538 25.75 -41.03 53.44
C ALA A 538 25.19 -39.59 53.46
N ARG A 539 25.76 -38.66 52.66
CA ARG A 539 25.37 -37.25 52.65
C ARG A 539 24.04 -37.04 51.89
N PRO A 540 23.12 -36.17 52.35
CA PRO A 540 21.90 -35.88 51.61
C PRO A 540 22.17 -35.31 50.22
N PRO A 541 21.36 -35.64 49.19
CA PRO A 541 21.47 -35.04 47.87
C PRO A 541 21.21 -33.53 47.89
N CYS A 542 21.62 -32.84 46.83
CA CYS A 542 21.31 -31.43 46.61
C CYS A 542 19.80 -31.23 46.39
N ALA A 543 19.30 -30.01 46.62
CA ALA A 543 17.92 -29.66 46.30
C ALA A 543 17.70 -29.56 44.79
N ASP A 544 16.57 -30.09 44.30
CA ASP A 544 16.15 -30.04 42.91
C ASP A 544 14.61 -30.10 42.83
N ASP A 545 14.04 -29.37 41.88
CA ASP A 545 12.61 -29.36 41.53
C ASP A 545 12.33 -30.01 40.16
N GLY A 546 13.35 -30.62 39.54
CA GLY A 546 13.28 -31.23 38.22
C GLY A 546 13.46 -30.23 37.07
N THR A 547 13.95 -29.01 37.35
CA THR A 547 14.30 -28.00 36.35
C THR A 547 15.81 -27.80 36.21
N SER A 548 16.24 -26.88 35.35
CA SER A 548 17.65 -26.47 35.23
C SER A 548 18.21 -25.75 36.47
N CYS A 549 17.46 -25.66 37.57
CA CYS A 549 17.88 -25.03 38.83
C CYS A 549 18.44 -26.00 39.87
N GLY A 550 18.40 -27.32 39.64
CA GLY A 550 18.90 -28.34 40.56
C GLY A 550 20.37 -28.13 40.96
N GLY A 551 20.70 -28.36 42.23
CA GLY A 551 22.03 -28.15 42.77
C GLY A 551 23.03 -29.27 42.45
N SER A 552 24.32 -28.92 42.46
CA SER A 552 25.41 -29.91 42.37
C SER A 552 26.64 -29.42 43.11
N CYS A 553 27.49 -30.33 43.59
CA CYS A 553 28.81 -29.97 44.09
C CYS A 553 29.69 -29.51 42.92
N ASP A 554 30.34 -28.34 43.03
CA ASP A 554 31.13 -27.75 41.94
C ASP A 554 32.62 -28.14 41.96
N GLY A 555 33.11 -28.76 43.04
CA GLY A 555 34.52 -29.05 43.25
C GLY A 555 35.32 -27.88 43.84
N VAL A 556 34.65 -26.81 44.28
CA VAL A 556 35.25 -25.62 44.90
C VAL A 556 34.68 -25.40 46.31
N ASP A 557 33.36 -25.32 46.45
CA ASP A 557 32.72 -25.27 47.77
C ASP A 557 32.40 -26.70 48.26
N GLY A 558 33.11 -27.13 49.30
CA GLY A 558 32.84 -28.40 49.96
C GLY A 558 31.69 -28.33 50.96
N SER A 559 31.32 -27.13 51.45
CA SER A 559 30.39 -26.98 52.57
C SER A 559 28.94 -27.33 52.20
N GLN A 560 28.53 -27.06 50.96
CA GLN A 560 27.15 -27.09 50.47
C GLN A 560 27.14 -27.35 48.96
N CYS A 561 25.99 -27.76 48.40
CA CYS A 561 25.83 -27.76 46.94
C CYS A 561 25.82 -26.35 46.35
N SER A 562 26.39 -26.20 45.16
CA SER A 562 26.33 -25.00 44.33
C SER A 562 25.04 -24.99 43.51
N TYR A 563 24.40 -23.82 43.37
CA TYR A 563 23.08 -23.67 42.75
C TYR A 563 23.07 -22.57 41.66
N PRO A 564 22.43 -22.81 40.50
CA PRO A 564 22.15 -21.77 39.51
C PRO A 564 21.37 -20.60 40.13
N THR A 565 21.84 -19.37 39.91
CA THR A 565 21.30 -18.15 40.52
C THR A 565 20.24 -17.49 39.64
N ALA A 566 19.67 -16.36 40.07
CA ALA A 566 18.63 -15.63 39.33
C ALA A 566 19.07 -15.02 37.98
N SER A 567 20.32 -15.20 37.56
CA SER A 567 20.75 -14.98 36.17
C SER A 567 20.36 -16.14 35.24
N THR A 568 20.11 -17.33 35.78
CA THR A 568 19.74 -18.54 35.05
C THR A 568 18.23 -18.58 34.83
N VAL A 569 17.84 -18.70 33.56
CA VAL A 569 16.45 -18.85 33.12
C VAL A 569 16.09 -20.34 33.12
N CYS A 570 14.97 -20.67 33.78
CA CYS A 570 14.43 -22.03 33.87
C CYS A 570 13.08 -22.20 33.16
N ARG A 571 12.35 -21.10 32.90
CA ARG A 571 11.13 -21.09 32.07
C ARG A 571 11.11 -19.80 31.24
N GLY A 572 10.95 -19.90 29.92
CA GLY A 572 10.89 -18.73 29.04
C GLY A 572 9.62 -17.88 29.26
N ALA A 573 9.73 -16.58 28.96
CA ALA A 573 8.58 -15.67 28.89
C ALA A 573 7.81 -15.83 27.57
N SER A 574 6.53 -15.42 27.54
CA SER A 574 5.70 -15.45 26.33
C SER A 574 4.48 -14.53 26.41
N CYS A 575 4.03 -13.99 25.27
CA CYS A 575 2.72 -13.36 25.09
C CYS A 575 1.75 -14.32 24.39
N VAL A 576 0.58 -14.57 24.99
CA VAL A 576 -0.53 -15.30 24.34
C VAL A 576 -1.86 -14.67 24.77
N ALA A 577 -2.73 -14.34 23.81
CA ALA A 577 -4.09 -13.81 24.05
C ALA A 577 -4.13 -12.65 25.07
N ASP A 578 -3.30 -11.63 24.84
CA ASP A 578 -3.13 -10.42 25.68
C ASP A 578 -2.76 -10.67 27.15
N ILE A 579 -2.17 -11.84 27.45
CA ILE A 579 -1.55 -12.17 28.73
C ILE A 579 -0.04 -12.38 28.52
N ALA A 580 0.77 -11.54 29.18
CA ALA A 580 2.21 -11.72 29.31
C ALA A 580 2.49 -12.71 30.45
N THR A 581 3.15 -13.83 30.13
CA THR A 581 3.71 -14.76 31.11
C THR A 581 5.18 -14.43 31.32
N LEU A 582 5.52 -14.02 32.54
CA LEU A 582 6.88 -13.60 32.90
C LEU A 582 7.87 -14.77 32.94
N GLU A 583 9.15 -14.43 32.77
CA GLU A 583 10.27 -15.37 32.77
C GLU A 583 10.47 -16.03 34.14
N GLY A 584 10.57 -17.36 34.18
CA GLY A 584 10.93 -18.10 35.37
C GLY A 584 12.46 -18.19 35.54
N ARG A 585 12.97 -17.82 36.72
CA ARG A 585 14.39 -17.78 37.05
C ARG A 585 14.71 -18.62 38.28
N CYS A 586 15.94 -19.11 38.37
CA CYS A 586 16.36 -19.95 39.49
C CYS A 586 16.51 -19.13 40.79
N SER A 587 16.05 -19.70 41.90
CA SER A 587 16.08 -19.08 43.23
C SER A 587 17.47 -18.97 43.85
N GLY A 588 18.48 -19.66 43.31
CA GLY A 588 19.73 -19.95 44.00
C GLY A 588 19.62 -21.03 45.08
N SER A 589 18.52 -21.80 45.11
CA SER A 589 18.24 -22.79 46.17
C SER A 589 17.62 -24.10 45.66
N GLY A 590 17.85 -24.49 44.41
CA GLY A 590 17.30 -25.72 43.83
C GLY A 590 15.85 -25.60 43.33
N SER A 591 15.36 -24.40 43.01
CA SER A 591 13.98 -24.21 42.57
C SER A 591 13.83 -23.11 41.50
N CYS A 592 12.89 -23.32 40.58
CA CYS A 592 12.49 -22.35 39.57
C CYS A 592 11.30 -21.50 40.07
N SER A 593 11.35 -20.18 39.89
CA SER A 593 10.24 -19.30 40.27
C SER A 593 8.94 -19.62 39.50
N SER A 594 7.80 -19.61 40.19
CA SER A 594 6.48 -19.78 39.57
C SER A 594 6.23 -18.73 38.48
N GLN A 595 5.69 -19.16 37.34
CA GLN A 595 5.34 -18.24 36.25
C GLN A 595 4.20 -17.31 36.68
N GLN A 596 4.48 -16.01 36.72
CA GLN A 596 3.48 -14.98 36.97
C GLN A 596 2.89 -14.49 35.65
N GLN A 597 1.56 -14.48 35.57
CA GLN A 597 0.81 -13.94 34.44
C GLN A 597 0.36 -12.50 34.73
N VAL A 598 0.41 -11.66 33.71
CA VAL A 598 -0.04 -10.26 33.73
C VAL A 598 -0.93 -10.05 32.51
N ALA A 599 -2.20 -9.71 32.72
CA ALA A 599 -3.09 -9.28 31.65
C ALA A 599 -2.65 -7.87 31.19
N CYS A 600 -2.45 -7.69 29.88
CA CYS A 600 -1.86 -6.46 29.35
C CYS A 600 -2.86 -5.33 29.11
N ALA A 601 -4.13 -5.65 28.88
CA ALA A 601 -5.20 -4.67 28.69
C ALA A 601 -5.15 -3.58 29.79
N PRO A 602 -5.03 -2.28 29.44
CA PRO A 602 -5.36 -1.68 28.14
C PRO A 602 -4.27 -1.70 27.04
N TYR A 603 -3.05 -2.15 27.35
CA TYR A 603 -1.91 -2.23 26.43
C TYR A 603 -1.94 -3.52 25.60
N SER A 604 -1.28 -3.52 24.44
CA SER A 604 -1.07 -4.74 23.64
C SER A 604 0.00 -5.64 24.27
N CYS A 605 -0.03 -6.96 24.00
CA CYS A 605 1.04 -7.87 24.39
C CYS A 605 1.99 -8.10 23.20
N SER A 606 3.23 -7.63 23.26
CA SER A 606 4.22 -7.78 22.19
C SER A 606 5.47 -8.52 22.68
N GLY A 607 5.86 -9.57 21.94
CA GLY A 607 6.98 -10.45 22.27
C GLY A 607 6.79 -11.23 23.58
N SER A 608 7.21 -10.63 24.70
CA SER A 608 7.27 -11.25 26.03
C SER A 608 6.79 -10.33 27.17
N ALA A 609 6.24 -9.16 26.84
CA ALA A 609 5.77 -8.17 27.81
C ALA A 609 4.53 -7.43 27.31
N CYS A 610 3.87 -6.72 28.22
CA CYS A 610 2.88 -5.71 27.86
C CYS A 610 3.60 -4.47 27.33
N ASP A 611 3.15 -3.96 26.19
CA ASP A 611 3.77 -2.84 25.49
C ASP A 611 3.50 -1.49 26.20
N GLN A 612 4.12 -0.41 25.72
CA GLN A 612 3.92 0.94 26.23
C GLN A 612 3.23 1.81 25.19
N CYS A 613 2.29 2.65 25.64
CA CYS A 613 1.76 3.73 24.82
C CYS A 613 2.86 4.76 24.53
N THR A 614 3.53 4.51 23.41
CA THR A 614 4.42 5.41 22.67
C THR A 614 3.84 5.73 21.28
N SER A 615 2.97 4.86 20.78
CA SER A 615 2.16 4.98 19.57
C SER A 615 0.97 4.01 19.69
N ASP A 616 -0.02 4.12 18.80
CA ASP A 616 -1.29 3.37 18.90
C ASP A 616 -1.12 1.84 18.85
N SER A 617 -0.06 1.31 18.22
CA SER A 617 0.24 -0.13 18.21
C SER A 617 0.63 -0.69 19.59
N GLY A 618 0.97 0.16 20.55
CA GLY A 618 1.19 -0.22 21.95
C GLY A 618 -0.11 -0.42 22.76
N CYS A 619 -1.27 -0.28 22.13
CA CYS A 619 -2.59 -0.40 22.75
C CYS A 619 -3.39 -1.59 22.21
N ALA A 620 -4.27 -2.14 23.05
CA ALA A 620 -5.19 -3.19 22.65
C ALA A 620 -6.23 -2.68 21.63
N SER A 621 -6.80 -3.58 20.81
CA SER A 621 -7.74 -3.20 19.75
C SER A 621 -8.93 -2.37 20.27
N GLY A 622 -9.27 -1.28 19.58
CA GLY A 622 -10.28 -0.32 20.02
C GLY A 622 -9.76 0.73 21.02
N GLN A 623 -8.44 0.90 21.13
CA GLN A 623 -7.80 1.91 21.95
C GLN A 623 -6.66 2.61 21.20
N PHE A 624 -6.38 3.86 21.59
CA PHE A 624 -5.34 4.71 21.03
C PHE A 624 -4.42 5.24 22.11
N CYS A 625 -3.24 5.73 21.71
CA CYS A 625 -2.22 6.19 22.62
C CYS A 625 -2.34 7.71 22.94
N GLY A 626 -3.06 8.03 24.01
CA GLY A 626 -3.25 9.39 24.51
C GLY A 626 -2.39 9.71 25.73
N GLY A 627 -1.35 10.52 25.56
CA GLY A 627 -0.56 11.06 26.68
C GLY A 627 0.16 10.01 27.53
N GLY A 628 0.69 8.96 26.90
CA GLY A 628 1.36 7.83 27.58
C GLY A 628 0.40 6.78 28.15
N ARG A 629 -0.91 6.89 27.88
CA ARG A 629 -1.94 5.94 28.31
C ARG A 629 -2.77 5.47 27.12
N CYS A 630 -3.09 4.19 27.09
CA CYS A 630 -4.10 3.68 26.18
C CYS A 630 -5.49 4.15 26.63
N LEU A 631 -6.23 4.78 25.72
CA LEU A 631 -7.56 5.34 25.92
C LEU A 631 -8.50 4.71 24.88
N ALA A 632 -9.76 4.48 25.23
CA ALA A 632 -10.75 4.00 24.27
C ALA A 632 -10.90 4.98 23.09
N VAL A 633 -11.01 4.45 21.88
CA VAL A 633 -11.30 5.26 20.69
C VAL A 633 -12.64 5.98 20.83
N GLN A 634 -12.69 7.21 20.33
CA GLN A 634 -13.84 8.08 20.43
C GLN A 634 -14.89 7.74 19.35
N PRO A 635 -16.19 7.84 19.65
CA PRO A 635 -17.25 7.67 18.65
C PRO A 635 -17.27 8.85 17.68
N ASP A 636 -17.87 8.63 16.51
CA ASP A 636 -18.04 9.66 15.48
C ASP A 636 -18.77 10.90 16.04
N GLY A 637 -18.35 12.08 15.57
CA GLY A 637 -18.77 13.39 16.07
C GLY A 637 -17.95 13.91 17.27
N SER A 638 -17.04 13.11 17.82
CA SER A 638 -16.13 13.56 18.88
C SER A 638 -14.99 14.43 18.36
N VAL A 639 -14.50 15.37 19.18
CA VAL A 639 -13.32 16.20 18.83
C VAL A 639 -12.04 15.37 18.93
N CYS A 640 -11.21 15.42 17.89
CA CYS A 640 -9.97 14.65 17.75
C CYS A 640 -8.81 15.51 17.22
N SER A 641 -7.58 15.00 17.32
CA SER A 641 -6.36 15.59 16.75
C SER A 641 -5.50 14.62 15.92
N GLY A 642 -6.02 13.44 15.59
CA GLY A 642 -5.38 12.46 14.71
C GLY A 642 -6.24 11.21 14.52
N ASP A 643 -6.07 10.52 13.38
CA ASP A 643 -6.95 9.43 12.91
C ASP A 643 -7.15 8.29 13.92
N GLY A 644 -6.08 7.86 14.57
CA GLY A 644 -6.10 6.75 15.55
C GLY A 644 -7.00 7.00 16.75
N GLN A 645 -7.40 8.24 17.03
CA GLN A 645 -8.30 8.59 18.14
C GLN A 645 -9.75 8.18 17.89
N CYS A 646 -10.11 7.86 16.65
CA CYS A 646 -11.49 7.69 16.20
C CYS A 646 -11.84 6.21 15.94
N ALA A 647 -13.05 5.79 16.31
CA ALA A 647 -13.52 4.42 16.10
C ALA A 647 -13.55 4.00 14.63
N SER A 648 -13.75 4.96 13.73
CA SER A 648 -13.67 4.83 12.27
C SER A 648 -12.25 4.81 11.70
N GLY A 649 -11.24 5.25 12.47
CA GLY A 649 -9.90 5.54 11.97
C GLY A 649 -9.79 6.80 11.11
N HIS A 650 -10.73 7.77 11.23
CA HIS A 650 -10.73 9.00 10.45
C HIS A 650 -11.00 10.25 11.31
N CYS A 651 -10.02 11.16 11.39
CA CYS A 651 -10.12 12.44 12.08
C CYS A 651 -10.16 13.60 11.08
N VAL A 652 -11.35 13.99 10.65
CA VAL A 652 -11.58 14.96 9.57
C VAL A 652 -12.01 16.31 10.16
N ASP A 653 -11.33 17.39 9.78
CA ASP A 653 -11.59 18.76 10.25
C ASP A 653 -11.54 18.93 11.79
N GLY A 654 -10.85 18.01 12.50
CA GLY A 654 -10.80 17.96 13.97
C GLY A 654 -11.96 17.19 14.61
N VAL A 655 -12.74 16.44 13.83
CA VAL A 655 -13.89 15.64 14.29
C VAL A 655 -13.76 14.19 13.79
N CYS A 656 -14.02 13.21 14.67
CA CYS A 656 -14.09 11.80 14.29
C CYS A 656 -15.22 11.58 13.30
N CYS A 657 -14.92 11.01 12.15
CA CYS A 657 -15.80 10.97 11.00
C CYS A 657 -16.07 9.55 10.53
N ASP A 658 -17.28 9.24 10.09
CA ASP A 658 -17.65 7.93 9.55
C ASP A 658 -16.75 7.42 8.42
N THR A 659 -16.16 8.34 7.64
CA THR A 659 -15.34 8.10 6.45
C THR A 659 -14.27 9.19 6.25
N ALA A 660 -13.24 8.92 5.45
CA ALA A 660 -12.06 9.79 5.30
C ALA A 660 -12.28 11.18 4.66
N CYS A 661 -13.47 11.47 4.11
CA CYS A 661 -13.78 12.70 3.38
C CYS A 661 -12.69 13.14 2.36
N GLU A 662 -12.49 12.35 1.31
CA GLU A 662 -11.46 12.63 0.29
C GLU A 662 -11.77 13.88 -0.57
N GLY A 663 -13.04 14.26 -0.72
CA GLY A 663 -13.45 15.39 -1.56
C GLY A 663 -13.10 16.77 -1.00
N GLN A 664 -12.80 17.72 -1.88
CA GLN A 664 -12.45 19.11 -1.51
C GLN A 664 -13.63 19.87 -0.88
N CYS A 665 -14.86 19.49 -1.22
CA CYS A 665 -16.12 20.03 -0.70
C CYS A 665 -16.84 19.03 0.22
N ALA A 666 -16.10 18.23 0.98
CA ALA A 666 -16.59 17.44 2.09
C ALA A 666 -16.17 18.05 3.44
N SER A 667 -16.97 17.88 4.49
CA SER A 667 -16.57 18.16 5.87
C SER A 667 -17.31 17.26 6.87
N CYS A 668 -16.72 17.12 8.05
CA CYS A 668 -17.32 16.41 9.19
C CYS A 668 -17.60 17.31 10.41
N ALA A 669 -17.26 18.61 10.32
CA ALA A 669 -17.45 19.59 11.40
C ALA A 669 -18.83 20.28 11.37
N GLU A 670 -19.44 20.44 10.19
CA GLU A 670 -20.73 19.79 9.94
C GLU A 670 -21.94 20.13 10.83
N PRO A 671 -22.35 21.38 11.16
CA PRO A 671 -23.46 21.62 12.07
C PRO A 671 -24.79 20.95 11.64
N GLY A 672 -25.18 19.90 12.35
CA GLY A 672 -26.33 19.04 12.03
C GLY A 672 -25.98 17.66 11.45
N THR A 673 -24.75 17.47 10.96
CA THR A 673 -24.18 16.20 10.49
C THR A 673 -22.77 15.95 11.07
N ILE A 674 -22.53 16.44 12.29
CA ILE A 674 -21.22 16.32 12.98
C ILE A 674 -20.87 14.84 13.13
N GLY A 675 -19.75 14.43 12.53
CA GLY A 675 -19.31 13.02 12.48
C GLY A 675 -19.76 12.21 11.26
N VAL A 676 -20.55 12.77 10.34
CA VAL A 676 -20.97 12.12 9.09
C VAL A 676 -20.44 12.91 7.89
N CYS A 677 -19.64 12.28 7.04
CA CYS A 677 -18.94 12.95 5.94
C CYS A 677 -19.88 13.54 4.89
N SER A 678 -20.14 14.84 4.99
CA SER A 678 -21.21 15.51 4.24
C SER A 678 -20.68 16.48 3.19
N PRO A 679 -21.32 16.59 2.00
CA PRO A 679 -21.10 17.70 1.09
C PRO A 679 -21.38 19.06 1.76
N ILE A 680 -20.55 20.06 1.52
CA ILE A 680 -20.68 21.40 2.14
C ILE A 680 -21.04 22.49 1.14
N ALA A 681 -21.66 23.56 1.63
CA ALA A 681 -21.86 24.80 0.88
C ALA A 681 -20.81 25.86 1.26
N GLY A 682 -20.36 26.67 0.29
CA GLY A 682 -19.40 27.75 0.49
C GLY A 682 -17.96 27.36 0.16
N SER A 683 -17.03 27.61 1.09
CA SER A 683 -15.59 27.36 0.92
C SER A 683 -15.15 26.03 1.56
N PRO A 684 -14.13 25.35 1.02
CA PRO A 684 -13.48 24.19 1.65
C PRO A 684 -13.07 24.42 3.11
N ARG A 685 -13.21 23.37 3.95
CA ARG A 685 -12.83 23.37 5.38
C ARG A 685 -11.50 22.64 5.62
N GLY A 686 -11.07 22.52 6.88
CA GLY A 686 -9.89 21.74 7.28
C GLY A 686 -8.54 22.27 6.80
N GLY A 687 -8.47 23.50 6.28
CA GLY A 687 -7.28 24.01 5.58
C GLY A 687 -7.07 23.41 4.19
N ARG A 688 -8.06 22.71 3.62
CA ARG A 688 -8.08 22.27 2.22
C ARG A 688 -7.94 23.50 1.31
N ALA A 689 -7.26 23.33 0.18
CA ALA A 689 -7.10 24.41 -0.78
C ALA A 689 -8.47 24.91 -1.29
N SER A 690 -8.64 26.23 -1.32
CA SER A 690 -9.83 26.87 -1.90
C SER A 690 -10.02 26.45 -3.35
N CYS A 691 -11.27 26.22 -3.76
CA CYS A 691 -11.63 25.90 -5.14
C CYS A 691 -10.96 26.87 -6.14
N GLY A 692 -10.38 26.32 -7.19
CA GLY A 692 -9.56 27.09 -8.14
C GLY A 692 -10.37 28.04 -9.05
N GLY A 693 -9.65 28.73 -9.94
CA GLY A 693 -10.22 29.63 -10.93
C GLY A 693 -9.96 31.12 -10.65
N THR A 694 -10.50 32.00 -11.50
CA THR A 694 -10.21 33.44 -11.44
C THR A 694 -11.47 34.31 -11.41
N GLY A 695 -11.46 35.32 -10.54
CA GLY A 695 -12.58 36.27 -10.39
C GLY A 695 -13.91 35.56 -10.12
N VAL A 696 -14.97 35.99 -10.82
CA VAL A 696 -16.30 35.38 -10.72
C VAL A 696 -16.41 33.98 -11.35
N CYS A 697 -15.33 33.45 -11.94
CA CYS A 697 -15.25 32.05 -12.37
C CYS A 697 -14.65 31.12 -11.32
N ALA A 698 -14.21 31.62 -10.17
CA ALA A 698 -13.73 30.77 -9.08
C ALA A 698 -14.81 29.74 -8.68
N GLY A 699 -14.40 28.50 -8.48
CA GLY A 699 -15.32 27.44 -8.06
C GLY A 699 -15.82 27.62 -6.64
N SER A 700 -16.90 26.93 -6.29
CA SER A 700 -17.43 26.90 -4.92
C SER A 700 -18.01 25.53 -4.59
N CYS A 701 -18.24 25.28 -3.31
CA CYS A 701 -18.95 24.10 -2.84
C CYS A 701 -20.46 24.41 -2.78
N GLU A 702 -21.32 23.56 -3.35
CA GLU A 702 -22.77 23.82 -3.47
C GLU A 702 -23.66 23.04 -2.48
N GLY A 703 -23.07 22.23 -1.58
CA GLY A 703 -23.80 21.40 -0.63
C GLY A 703 -24.43 20.13 -1.23
N THR A 704 -24.20 19.87 -2.51
CA THR A 704 -24.77 18.74 -3.28
C THR A 704 -23.75 17.69 -3.69
N SER A 705 -22.47 18.06 -3.78
CA SER A 705 -21.37 17.15 -4.14
C SER A 705 -20.11 17.46 -3.32
N GLN A 706 -19.25 16.45 -3.14
CA GLN A 706 -17.96 16.61 -2.44
C GLN A 706 -16.86 17.25 -3.32
N SER A 707 -17.19 17.75 -4.50
CA SER A 707 -16.28 18.42 -5.44
C SER A 707 -16.66 19.90 -5.65
N CYS A 708 -15.67 20.73 -5.99
CA CYS A 708 -15.91 22.11 -6.41
C CYS A 708 -16.75 22.16 -7.69
N VAL A 709 -17.82 22.95 -7.69
CA VAL A 709 -18.60 23.28 -8.88
C VAL A 709 -18.10 24.62 -9.44
N PHE A 710 -17.98 24.73 -10.76
CA PHE A 710 -17.41 25.90 -11.44
C PHE A 710 -18.45 26.58 -12.33
N PRO A 711 -18.56 27.93 -12.29
CA PRO A 711 -19.42 28.68 -13.19
C PRO A 711 -19.18 28.37 -14.68
N GLY A 712 -20.28 28.09 -15.39
CA GLY A 712 -20.30 27.87 -16.84
C GLY A 712 -20.55 29.14 -17.64
N GLY A 713 -20.76 28.97 -18.95
CA GLY A 713 -20.86 30.08 -19.93
C GLY A 713 -22.03 31.05 -19.75
N SER A 714 -22.90 30.83 -18.76
CA SER A 714 -23.94 31.77 -18.32
C SER A 714 -23.41 32.88 -17.39
N VAL A 715 -22.18 32.78 -16.91
CA VAL A 715 -21.55 33.79 -16.03
C VAL A 715 -20.53 34.61 -16.80
N THR A 716 -20.85 35.88 -17.01
CA THR A 716 -19.95 36.89 -17.61
C THR A 716 -18.87 37.28 -16.61
N CYS A 717 -17.61 37.12 -17.00
CA CYS A 717 -16.44 37.31 -16.14
C CYS A 717 -15.56 38.51 -16.50
N ALA A 718 -15.73 39.06 -17.71
CA ALA A 718 -15.36 40.42 -18.03
C ALA A 718 -16.45 41.04 -18.91
N ALA A 719 -16.81 42.29 -18.63
CA ALA A 719 -17.69 43.04 -19.52
C ALA A 719 -17.03 43.19 -20.90
N GLY A 720 -17.82 43.09 -21.97
CA GLY A 720 -17.33 43.41 -23.31
C GLY A 720 -17.01 44.90 -23.41
N SER A 721 -16.01 45.25 -24.19
CA SER A 721 -15.47 46.60 -24.27
C SER A 721 -15.10 46.98 -25.69
N CYS A 722 -14.88 48.27 -25.92
CA CYS A 722 -14.09 48.73 -27.03
C CYS A 722 -13.15 49.86 -26.59
N GLN A 723 -11.92 49.80 -27.08
CA GLN A 723 -10.95 50.88 -27.05
C GLN A 723 -10.27 50.91 -28.42
N ASP A 724 -9.85 52.09 -28.87
CA ASP A 724 -9.02 52.30 -30.07
C ASP A 724 -9.54 51.61 -31.35
N GLY A 725 -10.88 51.52 -31.50
CA GLY A 725 -11.54 50.87 -32.63
C GLY A 725 -11.51 49.33 -32.63
N VAL A 726 -11.19 48.70 -31.50
CA VAL A 726 -11.17 47.23 -31.33
C VAL A 726 -12.23 46.78 -30.33
N ALA A 727 -13.31 46.17 -30.82
CA ALA A 727 -14.36 45.62 -29.98
C ALA A 727 -13.98 44.21 -29.48
N THR A 728 -14.11 44.00 -28.17
CA THR A 728 -13.86 42.73 -27.49
C THR A 728 -15.16 42.23 -26.87
N PRO A 729 -15.74 41.11 -27.34
CA PRO A 729 -16.96 40.54 -26.78
C PRO A 729 -16.82 40.20 -25.29
N SER A 730 -17.94 40.17 -24.57
CA SER A 730 -17.95 39.83 -23.14
C SER A 730 -17.42 38.42 -22.87
N SER A 731 -16.40 38.33 -22.02
CA SER A 731 -15.78 37.07 -21.60
C SER A 731 -16.70 36.28 -20.67
N VAL A 732 -16.75 34.95 -20.83
CA VAL A 732 -17.59 34.06 -19.99
C VAL A 732 -16.79 32.92 -19.37
N CYS A 733 -17.28 32.39 -18.25
CA CYS A 733 -16.63 31.28 -17.55
C CYS A 733 -16.78 29.95 -18.32
N ASN A 734 -15.74 29.11 -18.28
CA ASN A 734 -15.68 27.88 -19.10
C ASN A 734 -16.18 26.60 -18.41
N GLY A 735 -16.69 26.66 -17.17
CA GLY A 735 -17.03 25.47 -16.38
C GLY A 735 -15.83 24.71 -15.80
N SER A 736 -14.60 25.26 -15.89
CA SER A 736 -13.39 24.72 -15.25
C SER A 736 -12.55 25.81 -14.56
N GLY A 737 -13.19 26.88 -14.10
CA GLY A 737 -12.56 27.96 -13.34
C GLY A 737 -11.93 29.09 -14.17
N SER A 738 -11.87 28.99 -15.50
CA SER A 738 -11.23 29.99 -16.36
C SER A 738 -12.22 30.93 -17.03
N CYS A 739 -11.91 32.22 -16.98
CA CYS A 739 -12.57 33.24 -17.79
C CYS A 739 -12.02 33.18 -19.23
N LEU A 740 -12.85 32.82 -20.21
CA LEU A 740 -12.46 32.81 -21.62
C LEU A 740 -12.65 34.20 -22.24
N SER A 741 -11.53 34.84 -22.57
CA SER A 741 -11.52 36.14 -23.25
C SER A 741 -12.30 36.09 -24.56
N GLY A 742 -13.21 37.06 -24.77
CA GLY A 742 -13.76 37.32 -26.10
C GLY A 742 -12.64 37.64 -27.09
N SER A 743 -12.74 37.13 -28.32
CA SER A 743 -11.75 37.40 -29.37
C SER A 743 -11.87 38.85 -29.85
N ALA A 744 -10.89 39.68 -29.48
CA ALA A 744 -10.82 41.09 -29.88
C ALA A 744 -10.82 41.22 -31.42
N ARG A 745 -11.68 42.10 -31.94
CA ARG A 745 -11.90 42.32 -33.37
C ARG A 745 -11.77 43.81 -33.68
N ALA A 746 -10.86 44.15 -34.59
CA ALA A 746 -10.79 45.49 -35.16
C ALA A 746 -12.08 45.79 -35.95
N CYS A 747 -12.64 46.97 -35.72
CA CYS A 747 -13.89 47.44 -36.32
C CYS A 747 -13.66 48.35 -37.53
N HIS A 748 -12.46 48.93 -37.63
CA HIS A 748 -12.00 49.78 -38.71
C HIS A 748 -12.39 49.23 -40.10
N PRO A 749 -13.03 50.03 -40.98
CA PRO A 749 -13.20 51.49 -40.91
C PRO A 749 -14.34 51.97 -40.00
N TYR A 750 -15.17 51.08 -39.46
CA TYR A 750 -16.28 51.44 -38.58
C TYR A 750 -15.82 51.73 -37.15
N ALA A 751 -16.56 52.59 -36.46
CA ALA A 751 -16.48 52.71 -35.02
C ALA A 751 -17.08 51.47 -34.33
N CYS A 752 -16.93 51.44 -33.01
CA CYS A 752 -17.49 50.43 -32.14
C CYS A 752 -18.43 51.07 -31.13
N SER A 753 -19.42 50.31 -30.66
CA SER A 753 -20.34 50.73 -29.62
C SER A 753 -20.58 49.57 -28.65
N GLY A 754 -20.24 49.78 -27.39
CA GLY A 754 -20.23 48.72 -26.38
C GLY A 754 -19.23 47.61 -26.68
N ASP A 755 -19.73 46.38 -26.83
CA ASP A 755 -18.96 45.15 -27.07
C ASP A 755 -18.84 44.77 -28.56
N ARG A 756 -19.29 45.63 -29.48
CA ARG A 756 -19.47 45.30 -30.92
C ARG A 756 -18.94 46.39 -31.85
N CYS A 757 -18.46 45.95 -33.00
CA CYS A 757 -18.26 46.82 -34.16
C CYS A 757 -19.61 47.21 -34.76
N ALA A 758 -19.75 48.46 -35.19
CA ALA A 758 -20.79 48.78 -36.17
C ALA A 758 -20.49 48.05 -37.49
N THR A 759 -21.53 47.80 -38.28
CA THR A 759 -21.44 47.16 -39.62
C THR A 759 -22.09 48.00 -40.72
N GLN A 760 -22.65 49.14 -40.31
CA GLN A 760 -23.27 50.20 -41.09
C GLN A 760 -23.09 51.48 -40.27
N CYS A 761 -23.07 52.64 -40.91
CA CYS A 761 -23.08 53.94 -40.25
C CYS A 761 -24.39 54.70 -40.53
N ALA A 762 -24.75 55.64 -39.65
CA ALA A 762 -25.82 56.61 -39.86
C ALA A 762 -25.34 58.07 -39.65
N ALA A 763 -24.22 58.25 -38.94
CA ALA A 763 -23.54 59.53 -38.72
C ALA A 763 -22.01 59.36 -38.77
N PRO A 764 -21.23 60.45 -38.92
CA PRO A 764 -19.76 60.40 -38.93
C PRO A 764 -19.17 59.79 -37.64
N SER A 765 -19.89 59.87 -36.52
CA SER A 765 -19.53 59.27 -35.23
C SER A 765 -19.52 57.74 -35.22
N ASP A 766 -20.11 57.10 -36.23
CA ASP A 766 -20.16 55.64 -36.35
C ASP A 766 -18.96 55.09 -37.16
N CYS A 767 -18.01 55.96 -37.52
CA CYS A 767 -16.80 55.68 -38.28
C CYS A 767 -15.53 55.93 -37.45
N ALA A 768 -14.43 55.26 -37.79
CA ALA A 768 -13.13 55.48 -37.17
C ALA A 768 -12.52 56.83 -37.59
N GLU A 769 -11.60 57.39 -36.80
CA GLU A 769 -10.94 58.66 -37.15
C GLU A 769 -10.31 58.61 -38.55
N GLY A 770 -10.55 59.67 -39.34
CA GLY A 770 -10.15 59.75 -40.75
C GLY A 770 -11.17 59.19 -41.74
N PHE A 771 -12.31 58.66 -41.28
CA PHE A 771 -13.39 58.15 -42.11
C PHE A 771 -14.69 58.90 -41.84
N ASP A 772 -15.54 59.02 -42.85
CA ASP A 772 -16.86 59.66 -42.79
C ASP A 772 -17.96 58.71 -43.30
N CYS A 773 -19.21 58.96 -42.92
CA CYS A 773 -20.33 58.09 -43.24
C CYS A 773 -20.96 58.43 -44.60
N VAL A 774 -20.64 57.63 -45.61
CA VAL A 774 -21.12 57.79 -46.99
C VAL A 774 -22.02 56.61 -47.35
N ALA A 775 -23.27 56.89 -47.72
CA ALA A 775 -24.28 55.90 -48.13
C ALA A 775 -24.49 54.69 -47.16
N GLY A 776 -24.11 54.82 -45.89
CA GLY A 776 -24.19 53.76 -44.87
C GLY A 776 -22.91 52.96 -44.66
N ALA A 777 -21.82 53.28 -45.37
CA ALA A 777 -20.48 52.75 -45.18
C ALA A 777 -19.50 53.84 -44.69
N CYS A 778 -18.43 53.42 -44.02
CA CYS A 778 -17.38 54.34 -43.56
C CYS A 778 -16.25 54.43 -44.61
N GLU A 779 -16.09 55.60 -45.23
CA GLU A 779 -15.15 55.84 -46.33
C GLU A 779 -14.07 56.86 -45.94
N ALA A 780 -12.86 56.70 -46.48
CA ALA A 780 -11.69 57.48 -46.07
C ALA A 780 -11.74 58.93 -46.59
N LEU A 781 -11.50 59.90 -45.72
CA LEU A 781 -11.49 61.32 -46.06
C LEU A 781 -10.32 61.68 -47.01
N GLY A 782 -10.64 61.99 -48.26
CA GLY A 782 -9.68 62.25 -49.33
C GLY A 782 -8.83 63.52 -49.11
N VAL A 783 -7.54 63.34 -48.81
CA VAL A 783 -6.60 64.43 -48.52
C VAL A 783 -6.08 65.15 -49.78
N GLY A 784 -6.87 66.09 -50.30
CA GLY A 784 -6.39 67.09 -51.26
C GLY A 784 -5.49 68.14 -50.58
N GLY A 785 -4.21 68.21 -50.95
CA GLY A 785 -3.20 68.99 -50.21
C GLY A 785 -2.66 70.25 -50.91
N ALA A 786 -2.31 71.28 -50.12
CA ALA A 786 -1.40 72.37 -50.48
C ALA A 786 -0.90 73.16 -49.24
N GLY A 787 0.38 73.57 -49.23
CA GLY A 787 0.92 74.63 -48.35
C GLY A 787 1.71 74.19 -47.10
N GLY A 788 2.88 74.79 -46.89
CA GLY A 788 3.71 74.64 -45.67
C GLY A 788 3.38 75.69 -44.57
N VAL A 789 4.14 75.84 -43.48
CA VAL A 789 5.59 75.58 -43.32
C VAL A 789 6.02 75.33 -41.85
N GLY A 790 7.06 74.49 -41.65
CA GLY A 790 7.96 74.49 -40.46
C GLY A 790 7.45 73.83 -39.16
N GLY A 791 8.25 73.07 -38.41
CA GLY A 791 9.62 72.58 -38.68
C GLY A 791 10.32 71.92 -37.47
N SER A 792 11.41 71.19 -37.74
CA SER A 792 12.41 70.62 -36.80
C SER A 792 12.00 69.51 -35.80
N GLY A 793 12.85 68.47 -35.66
CA GLY A 793 12.73 67.42 -34.63
C GLY A 793 12.93 65.98 -35.14
N GLY A 794 14.13 65.61 -35.61
CA GLY A 794 14.36 64.35 -36.33
C GLY A 794 15.27 63.32 -35.65
N ALA A 795 14.92 62.04 -35.85
CA ALA A 795 15.74 60.81 -35.74
C ALA A 795 16.25 60.36 -34.36
N GLY A 796 16.11 59.05 -34.07
CA GLY A 796 16.59 58.43 -32.82
C GLY A 796 16.23 56.94 -32.67
N GLY A 797 16.44 56.12 -33.71
CA GLY A 797 16.16 54.67 -33.65
C GLY A 797 17.39 53.83 -33.29
N VAL A 798 17.24 52.91 -32.34
CA VAL A 798 18.17 51.80 -32.04
C VAL A 798 17.39 50.58 -31.56
N GLY A 799 17.98 49.39 -31.72
CA GLY A 799 17.55 48.16 -31.05
C GLY A 799 18.77 47.42 -30.47
N GLY A 800 18.54 46.31 -29.77
CA GLY A 800 19.63 45.40 -29.36
C GLY A 800 19.68 45.04 -27.87
N SER A 801 19.12 43.88 -27.55
CA SER A 801 19.75 42.81 -26.75
C SER A 801 20.51 43.13 -25.44
N GLY A 802 19.84 42.93 -24.30
CA GLY A 802 20.35 42.13 -23.17
C GLY A 802 21.41 42.73 -22.23
N GLY A 803 21.59 42.09 -21.06
CA GLY A 803 22.61 42.43 -20.07
C GLY A 803 22.20 42.06 -18.65
N SER A 804 23.06 41.34 -17.91
CA SER A 804 22.77 40.86 -16.55
C SER A 804 23.52 41.66 -15.48
N SER A 805 22.92 41.75 -14.28
CA SER A 805 23.54 41.67 -12.94
C SER A 805 24.81 42.49 -12.58
N VAL A 806 24.79 43.18 -11.42
CA VAL A 806 25.67 42.99 -10.24
C VAL A 806 25.76 44.27 -9.38
N GLY A 807 25.51 44.14 -8.06
CA GLY A 807 26.02 45.03 -6.99
C GLY A 807 25.36 46.41 -6.81
N ALA A 808 25.52 47.10 -5.67
CA ALA A 808 26.07 46.67 -4.37
C ALA A 808 25.68 47.64 -3.22
N SER A 809 25.66 47.13 -1.98
CA SER A 809 25.98 47.80 -0.69
C SER A 809 25.55 49.26 -0.38
N GLY A 810 24.84 49.46 0.75
CA GLY A 810 24.72 50.74 1.45
C GLY A 810 23.58 50.76 2.48
N GLY A 811 23.67 51.52 3.58
CA GLY A 811 22.57 51.61 4.56
C GLY A 811 22.79 52.51 5.78
N THR A 812 21.88 52.40 6.76
CA THR A 812 21.78 53.08 8.08
C THR A 812 21.10 54.47 8.12
N GLY A 813 20.37 54.73 9.21
CA GLY A 813 19.70 56.01 9.57
C GLY A 813 18.21 56.10 9.17
N GLY A 814 17.27 56.54 10.02
CA GLY A 814 17.33 56.83 11.47
C GLY A 814 16.29 57.87 11.95
N THR A 815 15.75 57.71 13.17
CA THR A 815 14.76 58.58 13.87
C THR A 815 13.31 58.53 13.32
N ALA A 816 12.23 58.78 14.09
CA ALA A 816 12.11 59.33 15.46
C ALA A 816 11.00 58.66 16.34
N LEU A 817 10.97 59.04 17.63
CA LEU A 817 10.03 58.68 18.73
C LEU A 817 8.84 59.70 18.80
N PRO A 818 7.84 59.64 19.73
CA PRO A 818 7.70 58.87 21.00
C PRO A 818 6.36 58.04 21.10
N ASP A 819 5.85 57.50 22.21
CA ASP A 819 6.07 57.76 23.66
C ASP A 819 5.65 56.58 24.61
N ALA A 820 5.97 56.72 25.90
CA ALA A 820 5.47 56.00 27.10
C ALA A 820 5.80 54.50 27.39
N GLY A 821 6.25 54.23 28.63
CA GLY A 821 6.29 52.93 29.32
C GLY A 821 5.60 53.06 30.70
N PRO A 822 6.04 52.41 31.83
CA PRO A 822 7.08 51.39 32.08
C PRO A 822 6.44 50.05 32.63
N VAL A 823 6.88 49.21 33.60
CA VAL A 823 7.94 49.13 34.66
C VAL A 823 8.22 47.66 35.07
N GLY A 824 9.40 47.40 35.67
CA GLY A 824 9.71 46.20 36.51
C GLY A 824 10.17 44.93 35.77
N GLY A 825 11.17 44.14 36.19
CA GLY A 825 12.03 44.15 37.40
C GLY A 825 11.79 42.91 38.29
N ALA A 826 12.78 42.14 38.78
CA ALA A 826 14.24 42.20 38.67
C ALA A 826 14.89 40.78 38.79
N ALA A 827 16.21 40.67 38.98
CA ALA A 827 17.00 39.44 38.81
C ALA A 827 17.31 38.63 40.10
N GLY A 828 17.81 37.40 39.94
CA GLY A 828 18.41 36.59 41.02
C GLY A 828 19.15 35.32 40.52
N ALA A 829 20.36 35.09 41.01
CA ALA A 829 21.17 33.88 40.83
C ALA A 829 21.87 33.54 42.17
N PRO A 830 22.38 32.30 42.40
CA PRO A 830 23.85 32.14 42.40
C PRO A 830 24.45 30.72 42.13
N ARG A 831 25.72 30.72 41.68
CA ARG A 831 26.87 29.81 42.02
C ARG A 831 26.76 28.27 41.81
N ILE A 832 27.69 27.61 41.07
CA ILE A 832 29.10 27.24 41.40
C ILE A 832 29.15 26.12 42.47
N GLU A 833 29.81 24.96 42.30
CA GLU A 833 31.09 24.64 41.62
C GLU A 833 31.05 23.50 40.57
N ALA A 834 32.06 23.47 39.69
CA ALA A 834 32.54 22.29 38.96
C ALA A 834 34.07 22.42 38.76
N ILE A 835 34.83 21.33 38.83
CA ILE A 835 36.30 21.34 38.82
C ILE A 835 36.86 20.95 37.43
N ASP A 836 37.94 21.63 37.04
CA ASP A 836 38.65 21.51 35.75
C ASP A 836 39.75 20.43 35.77
N THR A 837 39.99 19.79 34.62
CA THR A 837 41.35 19.48 34.14
C THR A 837 41.32 19.16 32.63
N GLY A 838 41.63 20.14 31.78
CA GLY A 838 41.50 20.04 30.33
C GLY A 838 42.64 19.35 29.54
N SER A 839 42.61 19.57 28.21
CA SER A 839 43.51 19.06 27.12
C SER A 839 43.04 17.78 26.41
N GLY A 840 42.98 17.69 25.07
CA GLY A 840 43.08 18.74 24.04
C GLY A 840 43.34 18.19 22.62
N CYS A 841 42.83 18.89 21.56
CA CYS A 841 43.10 18.70 20.12
C CYS A 841 42.57 17.37 19.47
N SER A 842 42.35 17.19 18.15
CA SER A 842 42.12 18.03 16.93
C SER A 842 42.01 17.09 15.70
N VAL A 843 41.20 17.24 14.62
CA VAL A 843 40.08 18.13 14.18
C VAL A 843 39.14 17.28 13.26
N GLY A 844 37.93 17.76 12.91
CA GLY A 844 37.13 17.24 11.76
C GLY A 844 37.40 17.99 10.43
N PRO A 845 36.44 18.14 9.48
CA PRO A 845 35.06 17.61 9.47
C PRO A 845 34.45 17.27 8.05
N VAL A 846 33.14 17.00 8.01
CA VAL A 846 32.16 17.12 6.87
C VAL A 846 32.17 16.10 5.69
N ARG A 847 30.94 15.87 5.23
CA ARG A 847 30.40 15.04 4.13
C ARG A 847 30.97 15.34 2.73
N GLY A 848 30.92 14.35 1.83
CA GLY A 848 31.08 14.47 0.37
C GLY A 848 30.41 13.28 -0.34
N ALA A 849 30.10 13.39 -1.64
CA ALA A 849 29.28 12.39 -2.35
C ALA A 849 29.78 12.09 -3.78
N ASP A 850 29.23 11.00 -4.33
CA ASP A 850 29.00 10.69 -5.75
C ASP A 850 30.17 10.13 -6.62
N ARG A 851 29.84 9.02 -7.31
CA ARG A 851 30.42 8.45 -8.57
C ARG A 851 31.80 7.72 -8.57
N ALA A 852 31.80 6.62 -9.34
CA ALA A 852 32.95 5.81 -9.80
C ALA A 852 33.51 6.40 -11.14
N PRO A 853 34.45 5.79 -11.94
CA PRO A 853 34.89 4.37 -12.02
C PRO A 853 36.41 4.09 -12.32
N TRP A 854 36.75 2.81 -12.64
CA TRP A 854 38.05 2.25 -13.12
C TRP A 854 39.20 2.14 -12.07
N ALA A 855 40.18 1.22 -12.12
CA ALA A 855 40.33 -0.14 -12.71
C ALA A 855 41.66 -0.80 -12.19
N LEU A 856 42.02 -2.02 -12.66
CA LEU A 856 43.26 -2.81 -12.42
C LEU A 856 43.41 -3.51 -11.03
N LEU A 857 44.03 -4.70 -10.87
CA LEU A 857 44.36 -5.82 -11.79
C LEU A 857 44.67 -7.14 -11.00
N LEU A 858 45.08 -8.21 -11.70
CA LEU A 858 45.37 -9.60 -11.26
C LEU A 858 44.11 -10.46 -11.00
N GLY A 859 43.97 -11.72 -11.43
CA GLY A 859 44.84 -12.67 -12.17
C GLY A 859 44.76 -14.07 -11.52
N LEU A 860 44.68 -15.23 -12.19
CA LEU A 860 44.82 -15.60 -13.62
C LEU A 860 44.11 -16.96 -13.91
N ALA A 861 43.66 -17.14 -15.18
CA ALA A 861 43.58 -18.37 -16.02
C ALA A 861 43.06 -19.73 -15.46
N GLY A 862 42.47 -20.64 -16.28
CA GLY A 862 42.15 -20.64 -17.72
C GLY A 862 41.19 -21.81 -18.08
N LEU A 863 40.29 -21.67 -19.06
CA LEU A 863 40.48 -21.99 -20.49
C LEU A 863 40.87 -23.47 -20.72
N ALA A 864 40.04 -24.40 -21.22
CA ALA A 864 39.04 -24.45 -22.32
C ALA A 864 39.62 -24.63 -23.74
N ALA A 865 39.26 -25.73 -24.43
CA ALA A 865 39.52 -25.94 -25.87
C ALA A 865 38.66 -27.06 -26.53
N TYR A 866 38.16 -26.77 -27.74
CA TYR A 866 37.94 -27.64 -28.92
C TYR A 866 37.25 -29.03 -28.85
N GLY A 867 36.34 -29.30 -29.81
CA GLY A 867 35.73 -30.64 -29.97
C GLY A 867 34.75 -30.86 -31.14
N ALA A 868 34.99 -30.35 -32.34
CA ALA A 868 34.05 -30.52 -33.47
C ALA A 868 34.24 -31.84 -34.25
N ARG A 869 33.25 -32.76 -34.20
CA ARG A 869 32.91 -33.77 -35.23
C ARG A 869 31.62 -34.52 -34.84
N GLY A 870 30.68 -34.68 -35.77
CA GLY A 870 29.42 -35.40 -35.53
C GLY A 870 29.32 -36.74 -36.27
N ARG A 871 28.18 -37.43 -36.15
CA ARG A 871 27.72 -38.50 -37.08
C ARG A 871 26.19 -38.65 -37.06
N ARG A 872 25.60 -38.96 -38.21
CA ARG A 872 24.21 -39.43 -38.35
C ARG A 872 24.15 -40.95 -38.16
N ARG A 873 23.03 -41.47 -37.60
CA ARG A 873 22.31 -42.76 -37.85
C ARG A 873 21.60 -43.19 -36.55
N THR A 874 20.25 -43.25 -36.49
CA THR A 874 19.34 -44.37 -36.88
C THR A 874 19.55 -45.65 -36.03
N THR A 875 18.55 -46.41 -35.56
CA THR A 875 17.16 -46.59 -36.06
C THR A 875 16.25 -47.34 -35.07
N ASN A 876 14.91 -47.13 -35.13
CA ASN A 876 13.81 -48.01 -34.65
C ASN A 876 13.77 -48.33 -33.12
N ILE A 877 12.73 -48.89 -32.47
CA ILE A 877 11.42 -49.54 -32.79
C ILE A 877 10.41 -49.01 -31.71
N ARG A 878 9.07 -48.83 -31.80
CA ARG A 878 7.90 -49.15 -32.69
C ARG A 878 7.10 -47.81 -32.89
N ARG A 879 5.92 -47.61 -33.51
CA ARG A 879 4.78 -48.37 -34.12
C ARG A 879 3.67 -48.99 -33.24
N GLY A 880 2.48 -48.37 -33.27
CA GLY A 880 1.15 -48.76 -32.75
C GLY A 880 0.29 -47.50 -32.54
N ALA A 881 -0.37 -46.95 -33.56
CA ALA A 881 -1.68 -47.35 -34.11
C ALA A 881 -2.84 -47.10 -33.12
N ASP A 882 -4.02 -46.57 -33.47
CA ASP A 882 -4.62 -45.86 -34.62
C ASP A 882 -6.12 -45.70 -34.22
N GLY A 883 -6.89 -44.74 -34.77
CA GLY A 883 -8.32 -44.55 -34.44
C GLY A 883 -8.60 -43.33 -33.56
N ALA A 884 -8.79 -42.11 -34.05
CA ALA A 884 -9.60 -41.61 -35.18
C ALA A 884 -11.09 -41.39 -34.85
N ARG A 885 -11.42 -40.15 -34.45
CA ARG A 885 -12.39 -39.30 -35.17
C ARG A 885 -12.14 -37.82 -34.86
#